data_AF-A0A7J4TLI2-F1
#
_entry.id   AF-A0A7J4TLI2-F1
#
_cell.length_a   1.000
_cell.length_b   1.000
_cell.length_c   1.000
_cell.angle_alpha   90.00
_cell.angle_beta   90.00
_cell.angle_gamma   90.00
#
_symmetry.space_group_name_H-M   'P 1'
#
loop_
_entity.id
_entity.type
_entity.pdbx_description
1 polymer ?
#
loop_
_entity_poly.entity_id
_entity_poly.type
_entity_poly.pdbx_seq_one_letter_code
_entity_poly.pdbx_strand_id
1 'polypeptide(L)'
;MTGENTDENEKIGSVRKFNTTKKFGFINDAFFHLSTVPDEIKHHIRNGLRVHYRESKGDKGMVAEVLSAAEELLEAEPFNGKFTVIDPKHITMEKTIKKIRSTVEENGCILIPGILSRFDSNFEIEKNKEWRTMEKIQSHLERTFSRMTIAKYDLFSAKKKPDGTTINAHPFLQETSPFVWVIRKHNVEVPFNPRKEIPESLLQFIYSHIINAEEDCWVIVGDETGNLGEFRGEKSRVQQSAMCWVVIPPKSKLPGLSSEFHVHDDEGHMAVAVGNLLDNSNIQIYQFQYSSGKVVEGVPPESAQVHLHLWKDTLPLILNKISNFDKGVPKIRIYIERVGNLEPGINPVAGLLSNWKMAMGTDWVDIDAAKVLAKYPLEHPWLGYPDAVGFINSPRNWNDPSLKERINILAERLVQAPYRQDELGKINGLFMTPQPAVQFVKALFDFPQRDMKEYIVEYYGQQIKQRIEVLNERDWYTILEEMEQHSGSLQGQNATAVIFDYTDIDKTLSNLKTDSLKFNFLMALLGCSNHNGDTDRSQFCKINIVELIESEFEPTRPQRMHFLNLSNGANDNEFDFSIDDDEIHTLIEQVKDGFQNDIERKLAGAYAQTLGLRSTADDLDIAWEIEEHLRQDSARDPYSPNHARRLNIKSELLLARDEHVLARNFMENGIPQELSSSLQELLRKDGFFVAALLKACTLCEEDSVKFSVYSSFVPALLDNRHPSQRIAYWTAKWAWQVGKVNDPVVQQCTDHLIQMTTNEIFTKEAPGLILSCELIDLHALGLVEFDVEDFHKTVLENSTASTRDWVEQHLPNQEDWLAPLTYNYR
;
A
#
# COMPACT_ATOMS: atom_id res chain seq x y z
N MET A 1 -91.40 4.29 -36.81
CA MET A 1 -90.72 5.59 -36.86
C MET A 1 -90.62 6.13 -35.46
N THR A 2 -89.51 5.84 -34.79
CA THR A 2 -88.99 6.53 -33.61
C THR A 2 -87.48 6.35 -33.74
N GLY A 3 -86.79 7.43 -34.12
CA GLY A 3 -85.34 7.45 -34.17
C GLY A 3 -84.82 7.46 -32.74
N GLU A 4 -84.03 6.46 -32.39
CA GLU A 4 -83.21 6.46 -31.18
C GLU A 4 -81.82 6.96 -31.55
N ASN A 5 -81.37 7.97 -30.80
CA ASN A 5 -80.07 8.61 -30.86
C ASN A 5 -78.92 7.57 -30.86
N THR A 6 -78.16 7.52 -31.94
CA THR A 6 -76.91 6.73 -32.03
C THR A 6 -75.67 7.50 -31.56
N ASP A 7 -75.80 8.71 -31.02
CA ASP A 7 -74.67 9.57 -30.63
C ASP A 7 -74.13 9.34 -29.19
N GLU A 8 -74.72 8.45 -28.40
CA GLU A 8 -74.36 8.35 -26.96
C GLU A 8 -73.11 7.53 -26.60
N ASN A 9 -72.35 6.98 -27.55
CA ASN A 9 -71.18 6.14 -27.23
C ASN A 9 -69.83 6.60 -27.80
N GLU A 10 -69.74 7.82 -28.33
CA GLU A 10 -68.46 8.38 -28.72
C GLU A 10 -67.72 8.91 -27.50
N LYS A 11 -66.55 8.32 -27.24
CA LYS A 11 -65.65 8.71 -26.16
C LYS A 11 -64.40 9.33 -26.77
N ILE A 12 -63.77 10.23 -26.03
CA ILE A 12 -62.42 10.69 -26.34
C ILE A 12 -61.47 9.95 -25.41
N GLY A 13 -60.47 9.29 -25.99
CA GLY A 13 -59.48 8.55 -25.22
C GLY A 13 -58.10 8.67 -25.84
N SER A 14 -57.07 8.43 -25.02
CA SER A 14 -55.69 8.43 -25.50
C SER A 14 -55.25 7.01 -25.80
N VAL A 15 -54.59 6.81 -26.93
CA VAL A 15 -53.92 5.55 -27.27
C VAL A 15 -52.82 5.31 -26.23
N ARG A 16 -53.05 4.41 -25.27
CA ARG A 16 -52.08 4.11 -24.19
C ARG A 16 -50.87 3.35 -24.69
N LYS A 17 -51.10 2.40 -25.60
CA LYS A 17 -50.08 1.51 -26.15
C LYS A 17 -50.47 1.07 -27.54
N PHE A 18 -49.58 1.25 -28.50
CA PHE A 18 -49.72 0.82 -29.88
C PHE A 18 -48.46 0.08 -30.30
N ASN A 19 -48.64 -1.12 -30.85
CA ASN A 19 -47.56 -1.92 -31.38
C ASN A 19 -47.63 -1.87 -32.90
N THR A 20 -46.75 -1.08 -33.52
CA THR A 20 -46.67 -0.90 -34.97
C THR A 20 -46.44 -2.23 -35.69
N THR A 21 -45.57 -3.09 -35.17
CA THR A 21 -45.27 -4.41 -35.75
C THR A 21 -46.48 -5.34 -35.72
N LYS A 22 -47.21 -5.37 -34.60
CA LYS A 22 -48.36 -6.26 -34.39
C LYS A 22 -49.70 -5.64 -34.80
N LYS A 23 -49.71 -4.38 -35.23
CA LYS A 23 -50.88 -3.65 -35.74
C LYS A 23 -52.08 -3.63 -34.77
N PHE A 24 -51.84 -3.46 -33.47
CA PHE A 24 -52.91 -3.27 -32.48
C PHE A 24 -52.50 -2.32 -31.36
N GLY A 25 -53.47 -1.81 -30.62
CA GLY A 25 -53.25 -1.00 -29.44
C GLY A 25 -54.38 -0.99 -28.42
N PHE A 26 -54.30 -0.09 -27.45
CA PHE A 26 -55.30 0.11 -26.41
C PHE A 26 -55.64 1.59 -26.21
N ILE A 27 -56.91 1.91 -26.03
CA ILE A 27 -57.43 3.25 -25.68
C ILE A 27 -58.22 3.09 -24.39
N ASN A 28 -57.79 3.75 -23.30
CA ASN A 28 -58.44 3.63 -21.98
C ASN A 28 -58.82 2.17 -21.60
N ASP A 29 -57.91 1.23 -21.88
CA ASP A 29 -58.03 -0.22 -21.64
C ASP A 29 -58.92 -1.00 -22.62
N ALA A 30 -59.58 -0.34 -23.57
CA ALA A 30 -60.25 -0.99 -24.70
C ALA A 30 -59.26 -1.30 -25.83
N PHE A 31 -59.28 -2.54 -26.33
CA PHE A 31 -58.41 -3.03 -27.39
C PHE A 31 -58.85 -2.52 -28.77
N PHE A 32 -57.95 -2.05 -29.62
CA PHE A 32 -58.26 -1.79 -31.03
C PHE A 32 -57.23 -2.48 -31.94
N HIS A 33 -57.68 -2.88 -33.13
CA HIS A 33 -56.80 -3.39 -34.18
C HIS A 33 -56.60 -2.29 -35.23
N LEU A 34 -55.42 -2.19 -35.85
CA LEU A 34 -55.14 -1.14 -36.84
C LEU A 34 -56.07 -1.21 -38.05
N SER A 35 -56.65 -2.39 -38.34
CA SER A 35 -57.63 -2.53 -39.42
C SER A 35 -58.96 -1.83 -39.12
N THR A 36 -59.27 -1.57 -37.85
CA THR A 36 -60.52 -0.90 -37.41
C THR A 36 -60.31 0.60 -37.19
N VAL A 37 -59.22 1.14 -37.73
CA VAL A 37 -58.85 2.55 -37.67
C VAL A 37 -59.05 3.13 -39.07
N PRO A 38 -59.62 4.33 -39.25
CA PRO A 38 -59.72 5.01 -40.53
C PRO A 38 -58.34 5.20 -41.19
N ASP A 39 -58.26 5.03 -42.50
CA ASP A 39 -56.99 5.13 -43.24
C ASP A 39 -56.30 6.50 -43.03
N GLU A 40 -57.08 7.56 -42.86
CA GLU A 40 -56.62 8.93 -42.58
C GLU A 40 -55.81 9.04 -41.28
N ILE A 41 -55.99 8.13 -40.33
CA ILE A 41 -55.37 8.16 -39.01
C ILE A 41 -54.42 6.97 -38.82
N LYS A 42 -54.57 5.89 -39.62
CA LYS A 42 -53.73 4.67 -39.52
C LYS A 42 -52.24 4.99 -39.51
N HIS A 43 -51.81 5.94 -40.33
CA HIS A 43 -50.41 6.36 -40.43
C HIS A 43 -49.95 7.27 -39.28
N HIS A 44 -50.88 7.79 -38.49
CA HIS A 44 -50.62 8.71 -37.38
C HIS A 44 -50.87 8.11 -35.99
N ILE A 45 -51.43 6.89 -35.89
CA ILE A 45 -51.63 6.24 -34.59
C ILE A 45 -50.28 6.03 -33.90
N ARG A 46 -50.17 6.61 -32.71
CA ARG A 46 -49.03 6.53 -31.81
C ARG A 46 -49.48 6.62 -30.36
N ASN A 47 -48.64 6.19 -29.43
CA ASN A 47 -48.92 6.31 -28.00
C ASN A 47 -49.13 7.79 -27.63
N GLY A 48 -50.23 8.09 -26.95
CA GLY A 48 -50.63 9.43 -26.54
C GLY A 48 -51.59 10.14 -27.50
N LEU A 49 -51.78 9.64 -28.74
CA LEU A 49 -52.74 10.24 -29.66
C LEU A 49 -54.14 10.17 -29.06
N ARG A 50 -54.80 11.32 -28.95
CA ARG A 50 -56.21 11.40 -28.55
C ARG A 50 -57.07 11.13 -29.76
N VAL A 51 -58.01 10.21 -29.60
CA VAL A 51 -58.92 9.80 -30.66
C VAL A 51 -60.34 9.80 -30.15
N HIS A 52 -61.27 10.17 -31.02
CA HIS A 52 -62.67 9.80 -30.85
C HIS A 52 -62.77 8.31 -31.15
N TYR A 53 -63.39 7.56 -30.26
CA TYR A 53 -63.56 6.14 -30.41
C TYR A 53 -64.89 5.68 -29.82
N ARG A 54 -65.41 4.57 -30.33
CA ARG A 54 -66.60 3.91 -29.80
C ARG A 54 -66.20 2.60 -29.15
N GLU A 55 -66.66 2.38 -27.93
CA GLU A 55 -66.45 1.11 -27.25
C GLU A 55 -67.57 0.13 -27.57
N SER A 56 -67.20 -1.12 -27.80
CA SER A 56 -68.12 -2.24 -27.93
C SER A 56 -67.56 -3.46 -27.17
N LYS A 57 -68.43 -4.38 -26.79
CA LYS A 57 -68.03 -5.60 -26.09
C LYS A 57 -67.70 -6.69 -27.11
N GLY A 58 -66.43 -7.07 -27.22
CA GLY A 58 -65.98 -8.18 -28.05
C GLY A 58 -65.78 -9.48 -27.26
N ASP A 59 -65.48 -10.57 -27.97
CA ASP A 59 -65.37 -11.93 -27.40
C ASP A 59 -64.28 -12.08 -26.31
N LYS A 60 -63.30 -11.18 -26.28
CA LYS A 60 -62.15 -11.22 -25.36
C LYS A 60 -62.00 -9.98 -24.47
N GLY A 61 -62.99 -9.08 -24.46
CA GLY A 61 -62.95 -7.84 -23.68
C GLY A 61 -63.52 -6.64 -24.43
N MET A 62 -63.31 -5.44 -23.88
CA MET A 62 -63.74 -4.19 -24.51
C MET A 62 -62.90 -3.92 -25.76
N VAL A 63 -63.57 -3.61 -26.86
CA VAL A 63 -62.98 -3.28 -28.15
C VAL A 63 -63.29 -1.82 -28.49
N ALA A 64 -62.29 -1.08 -28.95
CA ALA A 64 -62.40 0.29 -29.39
C ALA A 64 -62.39 0.35 -30.93
N GLU A 65 -63.40 0.99 -31.51
CA GLU A 65 -63.41 1.42 -32.91
C GLU A 65 -62.97 2.88 -32.96
N VAL A 66 -61.84 3.17 -33.61
CA VAL A 66 -61.32 4.54 -33.72
C VAL A 66 -62.10 5.25 -34.82
N LEU A 67 -62.62 6.44 -34.55
CA LEU A 67 -63.47 7.19 -35.47
C LEU A 67 -62.74 8.36 -36.13
N SER A 68 -62.00 9.13 -35.33
CA SER A 68 -61.24 10.30 -35.79
C SER A 68 -60.13 10.63 -34.80
N ALA A 69 -59.12 11.39 -35.24
CA ALA A 69 -58.22 12.04 -34.30
C ALA A 69 -59.00 13.14 -33.57
N ALA A 70 -58.87 13.23 -32.25
CA ALA A 70 -59.54 14.24 -31.44
C ALA A 70 -58.83 15.60 -31.46
N GLU A 71 -57.66 15.68 -32.08
CA GLU A 71 -56.84 16.88 -32.23
C GLU A 71 -56.37 16.96 -33.68
N GLU A 72 -56.19 18.18 -34.21
CA GLU A 72 -55.57 18.39 -35.53
C GLU A 72 -54.24 17.63 -35.58
N LEU A 73 -54.07 16.82 -36.63
CA LEU A 73 -52.86 16.04 -36.90
C LEU A 73 -51.70 16.99 -37.24
N LEU A 74 -51.16 17.65 -36.23
CA LEU A 74 -49.95 18.45 -36.32
C LEU A 74 -48.78 17.50 -36.61
N GLU A 75 -47.98 17.84 -37.61
CA GLU A 75 -46.73 17.14 -37.91
C GLU A 75 -45.90 17.01 -36.63
N ALA A 76 -45.32 15.82 -36.43
CA ALA A 76 -44.52 15.55 -35.25
C ALA A 76 -43.30 16.49 -35.26
N GLU A 77 -43.27 17.44 -34.33
CA GLU A 77 -42.06 18.24 -34.13
C GLU A 77 -40.92 17.31 -33.69
N PRO A 78 -39.75 17.37 -34.35
CA PRO A 78 -38.63 16.51 -34.01
C PRO A 78 -38.08 16.88 -32.63
N PHE A 79 -37.79 15.85 -31.82
CA PHE A 79 -37.01 16.04 -30.60
C PHE A 79 -35.64 16.60 -30.97
N ASN A 80 -35.20 17.67 -30.30
CA ASN A 80 -33.97 18.37 -30.65
C ASN A 80 -32.68 17.65 -30.21
N GLY A 81 -32.81 16.44 -29.64
CA GLY A 81 -31.70 15.58 -29.25
C GLY A 81 -31.14 15.84 -27.84
N LYS A 82 -31.63 16.86 -27.10
CA LYS A 82 -31.07 17.22 -25.78
C LYS A 82 -32.03 16.90 -24.64
N PHE A 83 -31.62 15.99 -23.76
CA PHE A 83 -32.29 15.77 -22.49
C PHE A 83 -31.87 16.84 -21.49
N THR A 84 -32.86 17.52 -20.90
CA THR A 84 -32.63 18.39 -19.74
C THR A 84 -33.13 17.68 -18.49
N VAL A 85 -32.36 17.74 -17.40
CA VAL A 85 -32.71 17.12 -16.12
C VAL A 85 -33.05 18.23 -15.13
N ILE A 86 -34.13 18.05 -14.39
CA ILE A 86 -34.56 18.98 -13.34
C ILE A 86 -34.44 18.33 -11.98
N ASP A 87 -33.85 19.07 -11.05
CA ASP A 87 -33.78 18.69 -9.65
C ASP A 87 -35.19 18.58 -9.04
N PRO A 88 -35.57 17.41 -8.51
CA PRO A 88 -36.84 17.20 -7.82
C PRO A 88 -37.15 18.23 -6.72
N LYS A 89 -36.12 18.79 -6.07
CA LYS A 89 -36.29 19.77 -4.99
C LYS A 89 -37.04 21.02 -5.40
N HIS A 90 -37.01 21.34 -6.69
CA HIS A 90 -37.49 22.62 -7.19
C HIS A 90 -38.81 22.53 -7.94
N ILE A 91 -39.45 21.34 -8.03
CA ILE A 91 -40.61 21.14 -8.90
C ILE A 91 -41.88 21.89 -8.43
N THR A 92 -41.94 22.29 -7.16
CA THR A 92 -43.03 23.10 -6.59
C THR A 92 -42.82 24.60 -6.77
N MET A 93 -41.61 25.03 -7.15
CA MET A 93 -41.27 26.45 -7.27
C MET A 93 -41.76 27.02 -8.60
N GLU A 94 -42.49 28.14 -8.55
CA GLU A 94 -43.09 28.76 -9.74
C GLU A 94 -42.05 29.08 -10.83
N LYS A 95 -40.86 29.55 -10.46
CA LYS A 95 -39.75 29.82 -11.40
C LYS A 95 -39.31 28.56 -12.14
N THR A 96 -39.24 27.42 -11.45
CA THR A 96 -38.86 26.13 -12.03
C THR A 96 -39.98 25.58 -12.91
N ILE A 97 -41.25 25.73 -12.51
CA ILE A 97 -42.39 25.34 -13.34
C ILE A 97 -42.38 26.12 -14.66
N LYS A 98 -42.11 27.44 -14.62
CA LYS A 98 -41.95 28.27 -15.83
C LYS A 98 -40.78 27.78 -16.69
N LYS A 99 -39.64 27.46 -16.07
CA LYS A 99 -38.46 26.90 -16.76
C LYS A 99 -38.76 25.54 -17.39
N ILE A 100 -39.44 24.64 -16.69
CA ILE A 100 -39.87 23.34 -17.23
C ILE A 100 -40.73 23.57 -18.48
N ARG A 101 -41.69 24.50 -18.41
CA ARG A 101 -42.54 24.81 -19.57
C ARG A 101 -41.74 25.33 -20.76
N SER A 102 -40.89 26.33 -20.57
CA SER A 102 -40.08 26.87 -21.67
C SER A 102 -39.13 25.82 -22.24
N THR A 103 -38.46 25.04 -21.39
CA THR A 103 -37.54 23.98 -21.82
C THR A 103 -38.28 22.84 -22.54
N VAL A 104 -39.49 22.46 -22.13
CA VAL A 104 -40.26 21.45 -22.87
C VAL A 104 -40.75 21.99 -24.21
N GLU A 105 -41.05 23.28 -24.33
CA GLU A 105 -41.37 23.89 -25.63
C GLU A 105 -40.13 23.99 -26.55
N GLU A 106 -38.96 24.31 -25.99
CA GLU A 106 -37.70 24.44 -26.75
C GLU A 106 -37.09 23.08 -27.12
N ASN A 107 -37.08 22.13 -26.17
CA ASN A 107 -36.39 20.85 -26.29
C ASN A 107 -37.31 19.67 -26.53
N GLY A 108 -38.62 19.86 -26.43
CA GLY A 108 -39.62 18.80 -26.58
C GLY A 108 -39.78 17.89 -25.36
N CYS A 109 -38.77 17.76 -24.49
CA CYS A 109 -38.87 16.97 -23.27
C CYS A 109 -37.95 17.41 -22.11
N ILE A 110 -38.28 16.95 -20.90
CA ILE A 110 -37.48 17.10 -19.70
C ILE A 110 -37.60 15.84 -18.82
N LEU A 111 -36.55 15.56 -18.05
CA LEU A 111 -36.44 14.41 -17.16
C LEU A 111 -36.45 14.88 -15.70
N ILE A 112 -37.21 14.20 -14.86
CA ILE A 112 -37.20 14.39 -13.40
C ILE A 112 -36.86 13.04 -12.75
N PRO A 113 -35.67 12.90 -12.13
CA PRO A 113 -35.25 11.64 -11.51
C PRO A 113 -36.07 11.34 -10.27
N GLY A 114 -36.30 10.05 -10.02
CA GLY A 114 -37.12 9.52 -8.92
C GLY A 114 -36.44 9.50 -7.56
N ILE A 115 -35.60 10.49 -7.24
CA ILE A 115 -34.86 10.57 -5.99
C ILE A 115 -35.77 11.16 -4.91
N LEU A 116 -36.53 10.30 -4.23
CA LEU A 116 -37.59 10.71 -3.30
C LEU A 116 -37.09 11.66 -2.21
N SER A 117 -35.89 11.42 -1.67
CA SER A 117 -35.27 12.26 -0.63
C SER A 117 -35.01 13.71 -1.05
N ARG A 118 -35.03 14.00 -2.36
CA ARG A 118 -34.81 15.34 -2.92
C ARG A 118 -36.11 16.12 -3.10
N PHE A 119 -37.28 15.49 -3.03
CA PHE A 119 -38.57 16.21 -3.18
C PHE A 119 -38.84 17.12 -1.98
N ASP A 120 -39.57 18.20 -2.24
CA ASP A 120 -40.00 19.15 -1.22
C ASP A 120 -40.73 18.44 -0.06
N SER A 121 -40.40 18.82 1.18
CA SER A 121 -41.05 18.32 2.40
C SER A 121 -42.57 18.43 2.37
N ASN A 122 -43.13 19.34 1.57
CA ASN A 122 -44.56 19.50 1.32
C ASN A 122 -45.25 18.25 0.77
N PHE A 123 -44.52 17.28 0.21
CA PHE A 123 -45.09 16.01 -0.23
C PHE A 123 -45.28 14.98 0.91
N GLU A 124 -44.78 15.25 2.12
CA GLU A 124 -44.81 14.38 3.30
C GLU A 124 -44.30 12.96 2.98
N ILE A 125 -42.99 12.78 3.00
CA ILE A 125 -42.36 11.48 2.75
C ILE A 125 -42.44 10.65 4.04
N GLU A 126 -43.47 9.82 4.18
CA GLU A 126 -43.56 8.86 5.27
C GLU A 126 -42.77 7.58 4.92
N LYS A 127 -41.81 7.19 5.78
CA LYS A 127 -41.18 5.87 5.75
C LYS A 127 -42.30 4.80 5.74
N ASN A 128 -42.31 3.94 4.72
CA ASN A 128 -43.31 2.88 4.44
C ASN A 128 -44.57 3.29 3.66
N LYS A 129 -44.71 4.53 3.18
CA LYS A 129 -45.80 4.94 2.28
C LYS A 129 -45.29 5.62 0.99
N GLU A 130 -44.11 5.22 0.52
CA GLU A 130 -43.48 5.78 -0.68
C GLU A 130 -44.41 5.79 -1.89
N TRP A 131 -45.23 4.74 -2.06
CA TRP A 131 -46.22 4.67 -3.14
C TRP A 131 -47.24 5.82 -3.10
N ARG A 132 -47.71 6.24 -1.91
CA ARG A 132 -48.64 7.39 -1.80
C ARG A 132 -47.95 8.69 -2.13
N THR A 133 -46.70 8.85 -1.70
CA THR A 133 -45.90 10.03 -2.04
C THR A 133 -45.66 10.11 -3.54
N MET A 134 -45.37 8.98 -4.19
CA MET A 134 -45.25 8.92 -5.65
C MET A 134 -46.55 9.32 -6.36
N GLU A 135 -47.71 8.83 -5.89
CA GLU A 135 -49.01 9.21 -6.44
C GLU A 135 -49.29 10.72 -6.27
N LYS A 136 -49.01 11.28 -5.09
CA LYS A 136 -49.13 12.73 -4.84
C LYS A 136 -48.25 13.53 -5.81
N ILE A 137 -47.01 13.11 -6.04
CA ILE A 137 -46.08 13.76 -6.98
C ILE A 137 -46.61 13.64 -8.42
N GLN A 138 -47.01 12.44 -8.84
CA GLN A 138 -47.57 12.20 -10.17
C GLN A 138 -48.80 13.10 -10.42
N SER A 139 -49.76 13.12 -9.49
CA SER A 139 -50.94 13.97 -9.59
C SER A 139 -50.58 15.47 -9.59
N HIS A 140 -49.57 15.88 -8.82
CA HIS A 140 -49.07 17.25 -8.86
C HIS A 140 -48.50 17.61 -10.23
N LEU A 141 -47.67 16.74 -10.82
CA LEU A 141 -47.10 16.93 -12.14
C LEU A 141 -48.21 17.01 -13.20
N GLU A 142 -49.16 16.06 -13.20
CA GLU A 142 -50.28 16.01 -14.15
C GLU A 142 -51.16 17.26 -14.08
N ARG A 143 -51.44 17.74 -12.86
CA ARG A 143 -52.21 18.98 -12.66
C ARG A 143 -51.43 20.21 -13.13
N THR A 144 -50.13 20.26 -12.86
CA THR A 144 -49.27 21.43 -13.16
C THR A 144 -48.94 21.54 -14.64
N PHE A 145 -48.80 20.41 -15.32
CA PHE A 145 -48.45 20.30 -16.73
C PHE A 145 -49.56 19.61 -17.54
N SER A 146 -50.81 20.03 -17.32
CA SER A 146 -52.01 19.43 -17.93
C SER A 146 -52.09 19.48 -19.46
N ARG A 147 -51.22 20.27 -20.11
CA ARG A 147 -51.07 20.36 -21.58
C ARG A 147 -49.90 19.54 -22.11
N MET A 148 -49.28 18.71 -21.27
CA MET A 148 -48.11 17.91 -21.60
C MET A 148 -48.39 16.43 -21.28
N THR A 149 -47.63 15.55 -21.92
CA THR A 149 -47.63 14.12 -21.58
C THR A 149 -46.63 13.88 -20.47
N ILE A 150 -47.08 13.18 -19.42
CA ILE A 150 -46.24 12.77 -18.30
C ILE A 150 -46.23 11.26 -18.26
N ALA A 151 -45.04 10.68 -18.35
CA ALA A 151 -44.86 9.24 -18.31
C ALA A 151 -43.78 8.90 -17.29
N LYS A 152 -44.06 7.89 -16.46
CA LYS A 152 -43.10 7.32 -15.52
C LYS A 152 -42.45 6.10 -16.16
N TYR A 153 -41.12 6.04 -16.09
CA TYR A 153 -40.33 4.90 -16.56
C TYR A 153 -39.47 4.36 -15.42
N ASP A 154 -39.49 3.05 -15.22
CA ASP A 154 -38.50 2.39 -14.39
C ASP A 154 -37.14 2.50 -15.09
N LEU A 155 -36.13 3.01 -14.37
CA LEU A 155 -34.80 3.19 -14.94
C LEU A 155 -34.07 1.86 -15.06
N PHE A 156 -34.23 1.01 -14.05
CA PHE A 156 -33.57 -0.28 -13.95
C PHE A 156 -34.65 -1.34 -13.75
N SER A 157 -34.63 -2.36 -14.61
CA SER A 157 -35.59 -3.46 -14.54
C SER A 157 -34.84 -4.76 -14.27
N ALA A 158 -35.39 -5.56 -13.35
CA ALA A 158 -34.81 -6.85 -13.00
C ALA A 158 -34.80 -7.79 -14.23
N LYS A 159 -33.62 -8.35 -14.54
CA LYS A 159 -33.40 -9.33 -15.61
C LYS A 159 -33.67 -10.73 -15.06
N LYS A 160 -34.41 -11.56 -15.80
CA LYS A 160 -34.54 -12.98 -15.47
C LYS A 160 -33.33 -13.76 -15.95
N LYS A 161 -32.74 -14.57 -15.08
CA LYS A 161 -31.73 -15.59 -15.41
C LYS A 161 -32.37 -16.78 -16.13
N PRO A 162 -31.55 -17.61 -16.80
CA PRO A 162 -32.00 -18.89 -17.36
C PRO A 162 -32.65 -19.84 -16.35
N ASP A 163 -32.24 -19.77 -15.08
CA ASP A 163 -32.81 -20.56 -13.97
C ASP A 163 -34.15 -20.01 -13.44
N GLY A 164 -34.66 -18.92 -14.01
CA GLY A 164 -35.92 -18.29 -13.63
C GLY A 164 -35.82 -17.27 -12.49
N THR A 165 -34.67 -17.14 -11.82
CA THR A 165 -34.43 -16.11 -10.81
C THR A 165 -34.33 -14.73 -11.46
N THR A 166 -34.63 -13.66 -10.71
CA THR A 166 -34.58 -12.29 -11.24
C THR A 166 -33.49 -11.51 -10.52
N ILE A 167 -32.53 -10.97 -11.26
CA ILE A 167 -31.44 -10.13 -10.75
C ILE A 167 -31.58 -8.71 -11.25
N ASN A 168 -31.33 -7.76 -10.37
CA ASN A 168 -31.15 -6.38 -10.78
C ASN A 168 -29.75 -6.20 -11.36
N ALA A 169 -29.65 -5.64 -12.57
CA ALA A 169 -28.36 -5.40 -13.19
C ALA A 169 -27.60 -4.23 -12.55
N HIS A 170 -28.33 -3.26 -11.99
CA HIS A 170 -27.79 -2.06 -11.35
C HIS A 170 -28.56 -1.73 -10.05
N PRO A 171 -28.38 -2.55 -8.99
CA PRO A 171 -29.10 -2.39 -7.73
C PRO A 171 -28.80 -1.07 -7.01
N PHE A 172 -27.58 -0.55 -7.09
CA PHE A 172 -27.20 0.68 -6.40
C PHE A 172 -27.81 1.92 -7.05
N LEU A 173 -27.77 1.99 -8.39
CA LEU A 173 -28.47 3.06 -9.11
C LEU A 173 -29.99 2.95 -8.97
N GLN A 174 -30.54 1.73 -8.92
CA GLN A 174 -31.97 1.52 -8.69
C GLN A 174 -32.40 1.95 -7.29
N GLU A 175 -31.59 1.71 -6.26
CA GLU A 175 -31.84 2.19 -4.90
C GLU A 175 -31.81 3.73 -4.85
N THR A 176 -30.89 4.35 -5.59
CA THR A 176 -30.70 5.80 -5.60
C THR A 176 -31.80 6.53 -6.39
N SER A 177 -32.13 6.05 -7.59
CA SER A 177 -33.14 6.61 -8.47
C SER A 177 -33.89 5.47 -9.20
N PRO A 178 -34.94 4.90 -8.59
CA PRO A 178 -35.61 3.71 -9.13
C PRO A 178 -36.34 3.95 -10.45
N PHE A 179 -36.75 5.19 -10.71
CA PHE A 179 -37.52 5.58 -11.89
C PHE A 179 -37.22 7.02 -12.29
N VAL A 180 -37.79 7.44 -13.42
CA VAL A 180 -37.73 8.81 -13.92
C VAL A 180 -39.09 9.20 -14.47
N TRP A 181 -39.48 10.45 -14.26
CA TRP A 181 -40.60 11.06 -14.95
C TRP A 181 -40.12 11.80 -16.19
N VAL A 182 -40.77 11.52 -17.30
CA VAL A 182 -40.57 12.20 -18.58
C VAL A 182 -41.76 13.10 -18.80
N ILE A 183 -41.53 14.41 -18.84
CA ILE A 183 -42.53 15.40 -19.23
C ILE A 183 -42.19 15.84 -20.64
N ARG A 184 -43.15 15.71 -21.56
CA ARG A 184 -42.95 16.01 -22.98
C ARG A 184 -44.16 16.66 -23.62
N LYS A 185 -43.94 17.38 -24.71
CA LYS A 185 -45.01 17.94 -25.55
C LYS A 185 -45.83 16.79 -26.18
N HIS A 186 -47.16 16.95 -26.30
CA HIS A 186 -48.06 15.88 -26.75
C HIS A 186 -47.68 15.29 -28.13
N ASN A 187 -47.11 16.10 -29.01
CA ASN A 187 -46.80 15.71 -30.39
C ASN A 187 -45.33 15.39 -30.66
N VAL A 188 -44.46 15.43 -29.63
CA VAL A 188 -43.02 15.12 -29.77
C VAL A 188 -42.77 13.66 -29.40
N GLU A 189 -42.24 12.90 -30.35
CA GLU A 189 -41.74 11.55 -30.09
C GLU A 189 -40.35 11.65 -29.48
N VAL A 190 -40.24 11.21 -28.23
CA VAL A 190 -38.95 11.16 -27.51
C VAL A 190 -38.49 9.70 -27.50
N PRO A 191 -37.34 9.38 -28.13
CA PRO A 191 -36.78 8.03 -28.15
C PRO A 191 -36.14 7.66 -26.79
N PHE A 192 -36.87 7.86 -25.70
CA PHE A 192 -36.39 7.56 -24.35
C PHE A 192 -36.75 6.11 -24.00
N ASN A 193 -35.74 5.25 -23.97
CA ASN A 193 -35.86 3.88 -23.50
C ASN A 193 -34.75 3.57 -22.50
N PRO A 194 -34.97 3.85 -21.20
CA PRO A 194 -33.94 3.73 -20.18
C PRO A 194 -33.45 2.28 -19.98
N ARG A 195 -34.21 1.29 -20.48
CA ARG A 195 -33.79 -0.11 -20.48
C ARG A 195 -32.74 -0.43 -21.54
N LYS A 196 -32.54 0.45 -22.52
CA LYS A 196 -31.50 0.32 -23.55
C LYS A 196 -30.35 1.28 -23.29
N GLU A 197 -30.67 2.54 -23.01
CA GLU A 197 -29.68 3.60 -22.86
C GLU A 197 -30.21 4.65 -21.90
N ILE A 198 -29.39 5.03 -20.91
CA ILE A 198 -29.72 6.07 -19.95
C ILE A 198 -28.99 7.33 -20.40
N PRO A 199 -29.69 8.47 -20.59
CA PRO A 199 -29.03 9.71 -20.99
C PRO A 199 -27.95 10.11 -19.98
N GLU A 200 -26.76 10.44 -20.48
CA GLU A 200 -25.62 10.82 -19.65
C GLU A 200 -25.95 11.98 -18.69
N SER A 201 -26.74 12.96 -19.15
CA SER A 201 -27.21 14.06 -18.29
C SER A 201 -28.00 13.59 -17.06
N LEU A 202 -28.77 12.51 -17.18
CA LEU A 202 -29.51 11.91 -16.07
C LEU A 202 -28.57 11.17 -15.11
N LEU A 203 -27.62 10.42 -15.64
CA LEU A 203 -26.60 9.74 -14.83
C LEU A 203 -25.73 10.74 -14.08
N GLN A 204 -25.25 11.80 -14.73
CA GLN A 204 -24.45 12.85 -14.09
C GLN A 204 -25.20 13.57 -12.97
N PHE A 205 -26.53 13.76 -13.10
CA PHE A 205 -27.36 14.26 -12.01
C PHE A 205 -27.41 13.26 -10.84
N ILE A 206 -27.60 11.97 -11.11
CA ILE A 206 -27.62 10.91 -10.10
C ILE A 206 -26.27 10.81 -9.40
N TYR A 207 -25.17 10.85 -10.13
CA TYR A 207 -23.80 10.88 -9.61
C TYR A 207 -23.54 12.07 -8.69
N SER A 208 -23.97 13.27 -9.10
CA SER A 208 -23.88 14.45 -8.25
C SER A 208 -24.65 14.27 -6.94
N HIS A 209 -25.79 13.57 -6.97
CA HIS A 209 -26.53 13.23 -5.75
C HIS A 209 -25.79 12.21 -4.87
N ILE A 210 -25.19 11.17 -5.46
CA ILE A 210 -24.40 10.17 -4.74
C ILE A 210 -23.23 10.83 -4.01
N ILE A 211 -22.44 11.65 -4.72
CA ILE A 211 -21.29 12.38 -4.14
C ILE A 211 -21.75 13.25 -2.97
N ASN A 212 -22.84 14.00 -3.14
CA ASN A 212 -23.38 14.85 -2.06
C ASN A 212 -23.90 14.04 -0.86
N ALA A 213 -24.42 12.83 -1.08
CA ALA A 213 -24.88 11.96 0.00
C ALA A 213 -23.72 11.33 0.80
N GLU A 214 -22.49 11.44 0.28
CA GLU A 214 -21.27 10.84 0.83
C GLU A 214 -20.25 11.89 1.29
N GLU A 215 -20.65 13.16 1.33
CA GLU A 215 -19.79 14.28 1.71
C GLU A 215 -19.18 14.11 3.12
N ASP A 216 -19.87 13.41 4.02
CA ASP A 216 -19.44 13.22 5.41
C ASP A 216 -18.85 11.83 5.70
N CYS A 217 -18.53 11.02 4.68
CA CYS A 217 -17.91 9.71 4.88
C CYS A 217 -16.66 9.50 4.02
N TRP A 218 -15.83 8.56 4.46
CA TRP A 218 -14.75 8.01 3.66
C TRP A 218 -15.34 7.03 2.65
N VAL A 219 -14.92 7.14 1.39
CA VAL A 219 -15.35 6.23 0.33
C VAL A 219 -14.14 5.48 -0.21
N ILE A 220 -14.21 4.15 -0.18
CA ILE A 220 -13.19 3.26 -0.75
C ILE A 220 -13.79 2.65 -2.01
N VAL A 221 -13.13 2.88 -3.15
CA VAL A 221 -13.46 2.21 -4.41
C VAL A 221 -12.32 1.26 -4.80
N GLY A 222 -12.65 0.05 -5.28
CA GLY A 222 -11.66 -0.95 -5.67
C GLY A 222 -11.96 -1.65 -7.00
N ASP A 223 -10.89 -2.04 -7.71
CA ASP A 223 -10.93 -2.87 -8.91
C ASP A 223 -9.62 -3.67 -9.04
N GLU A 224 -9.64 -4.72 -9.85
CA GLU A 224 -8.49 -5.53 -10.19
C GLU A 224 -8.05 -5.29 -11.63
N THR A 225 -6.74 -5.23 -11.83
CA THR A 225 -6.15 -5.21 -13.18
C THR A 225 -5.39 -6.49 -13.47
N GLY A 226 -5.15 -6.75 -14.76
CA GLY A 226 -4.53 -7.99 -15.23
C GLY A 226 -5.54 -9.12 -15.47
N ASN A 227 -5.03 -10.30 -15.83
CA ASN A 227 -5.86 -11.47 -16.17
C ASN A 227 -5.86 -12.57 -15.10
N LEU A 228 -5.14 -12.36 -13.99
CA LEU A 228 -4.94 -13.30 -12.88
C LEU A 228 -4.38 -14.67 -13.28
N GLY A 229 -3.78 -14.78 -14.48
CA GLY A 229 -3.17 -16.02 -14.95
C GLY A 229 -2.01 -16.48 -14.06
N GLU A 230 -1.36 -15.54 -13.36
CA GLU A 230 -0.20 -15.82 -12.50
C GLU A 230 -0.55 -16.74 -11.33
N PHE A 231 -1.79 -16.66 -10.82
CA PHE A 231 -2.29 -17.55 -9.76
C PHE A 231 -2.43 -19.02 -10.21
N ARG A 232 -2.37 -19.27 -11.52
CA ARG A 232 -2.36 -20.60 -12.14
C ARG A 232 -0.98 -20.98 -12.69
N GLY A 233 0.04 -20.17 -12.42
CA GLY A 233 1.40 -20.35 -12.95
C GLY A 233 1.55 -19.94 -14.42
N GLU A 234 0.57 -19.24 -15.01
CA GLU A 234 0.69 -18.69 -16.35
C GLU A 234 1.48 -17.38 -16.30
N LYS A 235 2.38 -17.16 -17.28
CA LYS A 235 3.04 -15.85 -17.43
C LYS A 235 2.02 -14.83 -17.93
N SER A 236 1.91 -13.69 -17.24
CA SER A 236 1.11 -12.58 -17.76
C SER A 236 1.71 -12.07 -19.07
N ARG A 237 0.84 -11.87 -20.07
CA ARG A 237 1.22 -11.45 -21.43
C ARG A 237 1.13 -9.95 -21.65
N VAL A 238 0.45 -9.21 -20.77
CA VAL A 238 0.11 -7.79 -21.00
C VAL A 238 0.46 -6.94 -19.79
N GLN A 239 -0.03 -7.33 -18.61
CA GLN A 239 0.18 -6.58 -17.38
C GLN A 239 0.08 -7.52 -16.18
N GLN A 240 1.00 -7.38 -15.24
CA GLN A 240 0.95 -8.15 -14.00
C GLN A 240 -0.30 -7.79 -13.20
N SER A 241 -0.97 -8.80 -12.67
CA SER A 241 -2.22 -8.60 -11.96
C SER A 241 -2.03 -7.79 -10.68
N ALA A 242 -2.98 -6.90 -10.36
CA ALA A 242 -2.91 -6.07 -9.16
C ALA A 242 -4.29 -5.74 -8.61
N MET A 243 -4.40 -5.64 -7.28
CA MET A 243 -5.55 -5.02 -6.62
C MET A 243 -5.31 -3.54 -6.46
N CYS A 244 -6.25 -2.70 -6.89
CA CYS A 244 -6.13 -1.25 -6.86
C CYS A 244 -7.22 -0.67 -5.97
N TRP A 245 -6.84 0.22 -5.05
CA TRP A 245 -7.78 0.92 -4.17
C TRP A 245 -7.61 2.43 -4.32
N VAL A 246 -8.72 3.15 -4.36
CA VAL A 246 -8.76 4.61 -4.26
C VAL A 246 -9.58 4.99 -3.05
N VAL A 247 -8.95 5.72 -2.15
CA VAL A 247 -9.52 6.13 -0.86
C VAL A 247 -9.79 7.63 -0.89
N ILE A 248 -11.07 7.96 -0.71
CA ILE A 248 -11.59 9.30 -0.92
C ILE A 248 -12.08 9.81 0.44
N PRO A 249 -11.41 10.83 1.01
CA PRO A 249 -11.78 11.38 2.31
C PRO A 249 -13.10 12.16 2.25
N PRO A 250 -13.75 12.40 3.41
CA PRO A 250 -14.90 13.27 3.52
C PRO A 250 -14.62 14.66 2.93
N LYS A 251 -15.64 15.30 2.37
CA LYS A 251 -15.62 16.64 1.77
C LYS A 251 -14.65 16.75 0.58
N SER A 252 -14.33 15.62 -0.04
CA SER A 252 -13.57 15.57 -1.28
C SER A 252 -14.30 16.28 -2.41
N LYS A 253 -13.52 16.89 -3.32
CA LYS A 253 -14.01 17.55 -4.54
C LYS A 253 -13.74 16.71 -5.78
N LEU A 254 -13.40 15.43 -5.62
CA LEU A 254 -13.13 14.53 -6.73
C LEU A 254 -14.38 14.42 -7.62
N PRO A 255 -14.31 14.81 -8.91
CA PRO A 255 -15.46 14.74 -9.80
C PRO A 255 -15.81 13.28 -10.15
N GLY A 256 -17.04 13.07 -10.62
CA GLY A 256 -17.43 11.78 -11.19
C GLY A 256 -16.86 11.57 -12.59
N LEU A 257 -16.60 10.32 -12.94
CA LEU A 257 -16.19 9.91 -14.28
C LEU A 257 -17.41 9.71 -15.20
N SER A 258 -17.15 9.57 -16.50
CA SER A 258 -18.19 9.23 -17.48
C SER A 258 -18.74 7.82 -17.20
N SER A 259 -20.02 7.60 -17.49
CA SER A 259 -20.66 6.30 -17.31
C SER A 259 -20.07 5.16 -18.15
N GLU A 260 -19.34 5.49 -19.21
CA GLU A 260 -18.65 4.56 -20.12
C GLU A 260 -17.13 4.49 -19.87
N PHE A 261 -16.65 5.04 -18.74
CA PHE A 261 -15.23 5.11 -18.45
C PHE A 261 -14.57 3.73 -18.41
N HIS A 262 -13.53 3.56 -19.22
CA HIS A 262 -12.69 2.36 -19.29
C HIS A 262 -11.31 2.73 -19.86
N VAL A 263 -10.22 2.45 -19.13
CA VAL A 263 -8.86 2.88 -19.52
C VAL A 263 -8.26 1.99 -20.60
N HIS A 264 -8.67 0.73 -20.68
CA HIS A 264 -8.12 -0.21 -21.65
C HIS A 264 -8.22 0.32 -23.10
N ASP A 265 -9.27 1.06 -23.43
CA ASP A 265 -9.61 1.42 -24.81
C ASP A 265 -9.43 2.91 -25.15
N ASP A 266 -9.13 3.76 -24.17
CA ASP A 266 -9.13 5.22 -24.37
C ASP A 266 -8.07 5.95 -23.53
N GLU A 267 -7.08 6.54 -24.21
CA GLU A 267 -6.06 7.41 -23.60
C GLU A 267 -6.65 8.71 -23.02
N GLY A 268 -7.75 9.20 -23.59
CA GLY A 268 -8.52 10.33 -23.07
C GLY A 268 -9.15 10.04 -21.72
N HIS A 269 -9.65 8.82 -21.49
CA HIS A 269 -10.13 8.40 -20.18
C HIS A 269 -9.00 8.43 -19.14
N MET A 270 -7.83 7.87 -19.48
CA MET A 270 -6.66 7.93 -18.60
C MET A 270 -6.28 9.38 -18.26
N ALA A 271 -6.24 10.27 -19.26
CA ALA A 271 -5.89 11.67 -19.07
C ALA A 271 -6.85 12.45 -18.15
N VAL A 272 -8.15 12.14 -18.22
CA VAL A 272 -9.17 12.72 -17.34
C VAL A 272 -8.99 12.22 -15.91
N ALA A 273 -8.87 10.90 -15.71
CA ALA A 273 -8.75 10.34 -14.37
C ALA A 273 -7.47 10.79 -13.66
N VAL A 274 -6.32 10.71 -14.34
CA VAL A 274 -5.03 11.19 -13.81
C VAL A 274 -5.12 12.68 -13.45
N GLY A 275 -5.77 13.49 -14.29
CA GLY A 275 -5.96 14.90 -13.98
C GLY A 275 -6.75 15.16 -12.73
N ASN A 276 -7.90 14.50 -12.62
CA ASN A 276 -8.75 14.63 -11.45
C ASN A 276 -8.03 14.17 -10.17
N LEU A 277 -7.21 13.11 -10.24
CA LEU A 277 -6.44 12.63 -9.10
C LEU A 277 -5.31 13.61 -8.73
N LEU A 278 -4.61 14.18 -9.70
CA LEU A 278 -3.56 15.19 -9.45
C LEU A 278 -4.13 16.48 -8.84
N ASP A 279 -5.30 16.92 -9.31
CA ASP A 279 -5.97 18.12 -8.79
C ASP A 279 -6.54 17.91 -7.37
N ASN A 280 -6.59 16.67 -6.89
CA ASN A 280 -7.05 16.30 -5.55
C ASN A 280 -5.97 15.51 -4.79
N SER A 281 -4.98 16.22 -4.25
CA SER A 281 -3.80 15.65 -3.58
C SER A 281 -4.12 14.85 -2.30
N ASN A 282 -5.28 15.08 -1.70
CA ASN A 282 -5.76 14.37 -0.51
C ASN A 282 -6.33 12.97 -0.80
N ILE A 283 -6.56 12.63 -2.08
CA ILE A 283 -6.94 11.26 -2.47
C ILE A 283 -5.74 10.35 -2.34
N GLN A 284 -5.93 9.21 -1.68
CA GLN A 284 -4.89 8.19 -1.52
C GLN A 284 -5.15 7.05 -2.51
N ILE A 285 -4.09 6.59 -3.15
CA ILE A 285 -4.15 5.55 -4.17
C ILE A 285 -3.18 4.43 -3.79
N TYR A 286 -3.65 3.20 -3.89
CA TYR A 286 -2.91 2.02 -3.47
C TYR A 286 -2.92 0.96 -4.57
N GLN A 287 -1.79 0.29 -4.74
CA GLN A 287 -1.66 -0.84 -5.66
C GLN A 287 -0.95 -2.01 -4.99
N PHE A 288 -1.60 -3.17 -4.98
CA PHE A 288 -1.05 -4.43 -4.50
C PHE A 288 -0.78 -5.36 -5.68
N GLN A 289 0.46 -5.33 -6.19
CA GLN A 289 0.85 -6.04 -7.41
C GLN A 289 1.24 -7.48 -7.10
N TYR A 290 0.71 -8.44 -7.85
CA TYR A 290 0.95 -9.88 -7.64
C TYR A 290 2.43 -10.19 -7.47
N SER A 291 2.82 -10.82 -6.37
CA SER A 291 4.17 -11.34 -6.16
C SER A 291 4.15 -12.85 -5.92
N SER A 292 3.22 -13.34 -5.10
CA SER A 292 3.04 -14.77 -4.83
C SER A 292 1.59 -15.06 -4.46
N GLY A 293 1.09 -16.21 -4.92
CA GLY A 293 -0.25 -16.68 -4.61
C GLY A 293 -0.71 -17.79 -5.56
N LYS A 294 -1.72 -18.54 -5.14
CA LYS A 294 -2.30 -19.67 -5.87
C LYS A 294 -3.81 -19.69 -5.73
N VAL A 295 -4.49 -20.32 -6.69
CA VAL A 295 -5.92 -20.61 -6.56
C VAL A 295 -6.13 -21.56 -5.38
N VAL A 296 -7.11 -21.26 -4.52
CA VAL A 296 -7.48 -22.15 -3.41
C VAL A 296 -8.33 -23.30 -3.97
N GLU A 297 -7.81 -24.52 -3.85
CA GLU A 297 -8.51 -25.74 -4.28
C GLU A 297 -9.46 -26.26 -3.19
N GLY A 298 -10.50 -27.00 -3.59
CA GLY A 298 -11.39 -27.69 -2.65
C GLY A 298 -12.45 -26.82 -1.95
N VAL A 299 -12.55 -25.53 -2.29
CA VAL A 299 -13.61 -24.62 -1.81
C VAL A 299 -14.68 -24.40 -2.89
N PRO A 300 -15.92 -24.01 -2.52
CA PRO A 300 -16.98 -23.70 -3.50
C PRO A 300 -16.50 -22.68 -4.54
N PRO A 301 -16.93 -22.76 -5.82
CA PRO A 301 -16.44 -21.89 -6.90
C PRO A 301 -16.58 -20.39 -6.61
N GLU A 302 -17.59 -19.99 -5.84
CA GLU A 302 -17.79 -18.61 -5.38
C GLU A 302 -16.73 -18.16 -4.38
N SER A 303 -16.30 -19.06 -3.51
CA SER A 303 -15.24 -18.84 -2.52
C SER A 303 -13.83 -19.04 -3.07
N ALA A 304 -13.68 -19.75 -4.19
CA ALA A 304 -12.42 -20.01 -4.89
C ALA A 304 -11.94 -18.83 -5.76
N GLN A 305 -12.71 -17.73 -5.82
CA GLN A 305 -12.40 -16.60 -6.68
C GLN A 305 -11.18 -15.84 -6.16
N VAL A 306 -10.13 -15.77 -6.97
CA VAL A 306 -8.90 -15.02 -6.69
C VAL A 306 -9.19 -13.56 -6.35
N HIS A 307 -10.15 -12.95 -7.07
CA HIS A 307 -10.69 -11.61 -6.79
C HIS A 307 -11.05 -11.40 -5.32
N LEU A 308 -11.85 -12.32 -4.79
CA LEU A 308 -12.31 -12.24 -3.41
C LEU A 308 -11.16 -12.39 -2.40
N HIS A 309 -10.11 -13.15 -2.74
CA HIS A 309 -8.92 -13.25 -1.89
C HIS A 309 -8.12 -11.95 -1.89
N LEU A 310 -7.86 -11.36 -3.07
CA LEU A 310 -7.23 -10.04 -3.17
C LEU A 310 -7.95 -9.01 -2.29
N TRP A 311 -9.28 -8.98 -2.34
CA TRP A 311 -10.07 -8.08 -1.51
C TRP A 311 -9.92 -8.38 -0.02
N LYS A 312 -10.06 -9.65 0.37
CA LYS A 312 -9.99 -10.07 1.77
C LYS A 312 -8.64 -9.79 2.40
N ASP A 313 -7.58 -9.90 1.60
CA ASP A 313 -6.21 -9.79 2.08
C ASP A 313 -5.75 -8.34 2.17
N THR A 314 -6.21 -7.47 1.24
CA THR A 314 -5.71 -6.09 1.11
C THR A 314 -6.63 -5.04 1.73
N LEU A 315 -7.95 -5.25 1.73
CA LEU A 315 -8.90 -4.29 2.31
C LEU A 315 -8.63 -3.97 3.79
N PRO A 316 -8.24 -4.94 4.65
CA PRO A 316 -7.90 -4.63 6.04
C PRO A 316 -6.73 -3.66 6.18
N LEU A 317 -5.73 -3.74 5.29
CA LEU A 317 -4.59 -2.80 5.29
C LEU A 317 -5.09 -1.37 5.09
N ILE A 318 -5.97 -1.18 4.10
CA ILE A 318 -6.56 0.12 3.76
C ILE A 318 -7.40 0.67 4.91
N LEU A 319 -8.25 -0.17 5.52
CA LEU A 319 -9.09 0.25 6.65
C LEU A 319 -8.26 0.68 7.86
N ASN A 320 -7.16 -0.01 8.15
CA ASN A 320 -6.26 0.37 9.23
C ASN A 320 -5.54 1.70 8.95
N LYS A 321 -5.13 1.93 7.70
CA LYS A 321 -4.57 3.22 7.32
C LYS A 321 -5.57 4.35 7.55
N ILE A 322 -6.83 4.17 7.16
CA ILE A 322 -7.91 5.16 7.37
C ILE A 322 -8.17 5.42 8.86
N SER A 323 -8.21 4.37 9.69
CA SER A 323 -8.43 4.53 11.13
C SER A 323 -7.38 5.41 11.82
N ASN A 324 -6.19 5.54 11.22
CA ASN A 324 -5.11 6.35 11.77
C ASN A 324 -5.18 7.83 11.37
N PHE A 325 -6.03 8.21 10.41
CA PHE A 325 -6.16 9.60 9.93
C PHE A 325 -7.22 10.42 10.68
N ASP A 326 -8.20 9.77 11.31
CA ASP A 326 -9.35 10.46 11.91
C ASP A 326 -9.24 10.54 13.43
N LYS A 327 -9.71 11.65 14.02
CA LYS A 327 -9.70 11.86 15.49
C LYS A 327 -10.89 11.17 16.18
N GLY A 328 -11.71 10.46 15.42
CA GLY A 328 -12.83 9.64 15.90
C GLY A 328 -12.99 8.40 15.04
N VAL A 329 -14.08 7.66 15.25
CA VAL A 329 -14.38 6.45 14.47
C VAL A 329 -14.79 6.86 13.05
N PRO A 330 -13.99 6.60 12.01
CA PRO A 330 -14.31 7.04 10.66
C PRO A 330 -15.50 6.26 10.13
N LYS A 331 -16.45 6.98 9.53
CA LYS A 331 -17.58 6.39 8.80
C LYS A 331 -17.12 6.05 7.38
N ILE A 332 -17.24 4.78 6.98
CA ILE A 332 -16.69 4.25 5.72
C ILE A 332 -17.76 3.59 4.86
N ARG A 333 -17.70 3.85 3.56
CA ARG A 333 -18.43 3.13 2.51
C ARG A 333 -17.47 2.48 1.54
N ILE A 334 -17.75 1.25 1.15
CA ILE A 334 -16.86 0.41 0.33
C ILE A 334 -17.61 -0.04 -0.91
N TYR A 335 -17.05 0.26 -2.07
CA TYR A 335 -17.61 -0.09 -3.36
C TYR A 335 -16.55 -0.80 -4.18
N ILE A 336 -16.85 -2.01 -4.64
CA ILE A 336 -15.89 -2.80 -5.40
C ILE A 336 -16.51 -3.15 -6.73
N GLU A 337 -15.74 -3.03 -7.80
CA GLU A 337 -16.22 -3.43 -9.11
C GLU A 337 -16.59 -4.92 -9.13
N ARG A 338 -17.65 -5.23 -9.88
CA ARG A 338 -18.07 -6.60 -10.11
C ARG A 338 -17.03 -7.36 -10.92
N VAL A 339 -16.50 -8.42 -10.32
CA VAL A 339 -15.64 -9.36 -11.02
C VAL A 339 -16.14 -10.81 -10.94
N GLY A 340 -15.88 -11.58 -12.00
CA GLY A 340 -16.28 -12.98 -12.12
C GLY A 340 -17.79 -13.19 -12.01
N ASN A 341 -18.19 -14.14 -11.15
CA ASN A 341 -19.58 -14.56 -10.98
C ASN A 341 -20.30 -13.82 -9.85
N LEU A 342 -19.64 -12.87 -9.15
CA LEU A 342 -20.25 -12.10 -8.07
C LEU A 342 -21.37 -11.22 -8.63
N GLU A 343 -22.49 -11.16 -7.93
CA GLU A 343 -23.64 -10.35 -8.34
C GLU A 343 -23.53 -8.92 -7.79
N PRO A 344 -23.91 -7.90 -8.57
CA PRO A 344 -24.05 -6.55 -8.03
C PRO A 344 -24.99 -6.50 -6.82
N GLY A 345 -24.69 -5.62 -5.87
CA GLY A 345 -25.47 -5.37 -4.66
C GLY A 345 -25.18 -6.30 -3.49
N ILE A 346 -24.40 -7.38 -3.68
CA ILE A 346 -24.01 -8.27 -2.59
C ILE A 346 -22.85 -7.68 -1.77
N ASN A 347 -22.70 -8.15 -0.53
CA ASN A 347 -21.56 -7.84 0.34
C ASN A 347 -20.76 -9.13 0.64
N PRO A 348 -19.81 -9.51 -0.22
CA PRO A 348 -19.10 -10.79 -0.07
C PRO A 348 -18.03 -10.76 1.03
N VAL A 349 -17.73 -9.58 1.57
CA VAL A 349 -16.75 -9.36 2.66
C VAL A 349 -17.40 -9.10 4.01
N ALA A 350 -18.74 -9.15 4.13
CA ALA A 350 -19.45 -8.85 5.38
C ALA A 350 -18.93 -9.63 6.60
N GLY A 351 -18.74 -10.95 6.45
CA GLY A 351 -18.22 -11.79 7.53
C GLY A 351 -16.78 -11.45 7.91
N LEU A 352 -15.93 -11.12 6.93
CA LEU A 352 -14.57 -10.65 7.17
C LEU A 352 -14.59 -9.35 7.99
N LEU A 353 -15.34 -8.37 7.52
CA LEU A 353 -15.42 -7.05 8.15
C LEU A 353 -15.97 -7.13 9.57
N SER A 354 -16.94 -8.01 9.83
CA SER A 354 -17.45 -8.28 11.18
C SER A 354 -16.38 -8.87 12.10
N ASN A 355 -15.57 -9.81 11.60
CA ASN A 355 -14.49 -10.41 12.39
C ASN A 355 -13.41 -9.38 12.72
N TRP A 356 -13.04 -8.55 11.75
CA TRP A 356 -12.10 -7.46 11.99
C TRP A 356 -12.65 -6.43 12.98
N LYS A 357 -13.91 -6.01 12.85
CA LYS A 357 -14.53 -5.09 13.83
C LYS A 357 -14.54 -5.68 15.24
N MET A 358 -14.72 -6.99 15.38
CA MET A 358 -14.63 -7.68 16.67
C MET A 358 -13.19 -7.70 17.20
N ALA A 359 -12.19 -7.93 16.35
CA ALA A 359 -10.79 -8.02 16.73
C ALA A 359 -10.16 -6.65 17.08
N MET A 360 -10.53 -5.63 16.33
CA MET A 360 -10.00 -4.27 16.42
C MET A 360 -10.76 -3.39 17.42
N GLY A 361 -11.97 -3.80 17.80
CA GLY A 361 -12.84 -3.07 18.73
C GLY A 361 -13.81 -2.11 18.03
N THR A 362 -14.73 -1.54 18.81
CA THR A 362 -15.79 -0.66 18.31
C THR A 362 -15.29 0.68 17.80
N ASP A 363 -14.09 1.08 18.21
CA ASP A 363 -13.51 2.38 17.91
C ASP A 363 -12.64 2.38 16.65
N TRP A 364 -12.58 1.25 15.93
CA TRP A 364 -11.73 1.10 14.74
C TRP A 364 -12.29 1.84 13.52
N VAL A 365 -13.41 1.37 12.96
CA VAL A 365 -14.10 1.97 11.81
C VAL A 365 -15.60 1.67 11.88
N ASP A 366 -16.43 2.57 11.36
CA ASP A 366 -17.87 2.37 11.19
C ASP A 366 -18.23 2.14 9.71
N ILE A 367 -18.43 0.88 9.35
CA ILE A 367 -18.74 0.50 7.97
C ILE A 367 -20.24 0.64 7.74
N ASP A 368 -20.62 1.72 7.06
CA ASP A 368 -22.01 2.06 6.72
C ASP A 368 -22.54 1.17 5.58
N ALA A 369 -21.68 0.89 4.60
CA ALA A 369 -22.00 0.04 3.46
C ALA A 369 -20.75 -0.62 2.87
N ALA A 370 -20.89 -1.86 2.39
CA ALA A 370 -19.93 -2.51 1.51
C ALA A 370 -20.69 -3.28 0.41
N LYS A 371 -20.49 -2.92 -0.85
CA LYS A 371 -21.28 -3.46 -1.98
C LYS A 371 -20.39 -3.72 -3.20
N VAL A 372 -20.67 -4.81 -3.91
CA VAL A 372 -20.18 -5.05 -5.28
C VAL A 372 -21.05 -4.27 -6.27
N LEU A 373 -20.45 -3.58 -7.24
CA LEU A 373 -21.14 -2.67 -8.16
C LEU A 373 -20.88 -3.03 -9.63
N ALA A 374 -21.86 -2.80 -10.50
CA ALA A 374 -21.69 -3.00 -11.94
C ALA A 374 -20.92 -1.84 -12.63
N LYS A 375 -20.18 -2.18 -13.70
CA LYS A 375 -19.35 -1.23 -14.47
C LYS A 375 -20.06 -0.55 -15.66
N TYR A 376 -21.09 -1.15 -16.24
CA TYR A 376 -21.69 -0.65 -17.51
C TYR A 376 -23.22 -0.48 -17.46
N PRO A 377 -23.72 0.76 -17.26
CA PRO A 377 -22.96 1.97 -16.88
C PRO A 377 -22.37 1.86 -15.46
N LEU A 378 -21.38 2.70 -15.14
CA LEU A 378 -20.81 2.74 -13.79
C LEU A 378 -21.92 3.01 -12.77
N GLU A 379 -22.07 2.16 -11.75
CA GLU A 379 -23.07 2.42 -10.72
C GLU A 379 -22.67 3.53 -9.75
N HIS A 380 -21.37 3.76 -9.58
CA HIS A 380 -20.84 4.79 -8.71
C HIS A 380 -19.89 5.72 -9.49
N PRO A 381 -19.98 7.06 -9.31
CA PRO A 381 -19.21 8.02 -10.10
C PRO A 381 -17.69 7.86 -10.02
N TRP A 382 -17.20 7.29 -8.93
CA TRP A 382 -15.77 7.08 -8.68
C TRP A 382 -15.28 5.67 -9.01
N LEU A 383 -16.15 4.75 -9.44
CA LEU A 383 -15.80 3.33 -9.63
C LEU A 383 -14.73 3.10 -10.71
N GLY A 384 -14.56 4.01 -11.66
CA GLY A 384 -13.53 3.90 -12.70
C GLY A 384 -12.13 4.36 -12.29
N TYR A 385 -11.93 5.04 -11.16
CA TYR A 385 -10.61 5.51 -10.75
C TYR A 385 -9.60 4.39 -10.45
N PRO A 386 -9.98 3.28 -9.78
CA PRO A 386 -9.09 2.13 -9.58
C PRO A 386 -8.52 1.55 -10.88
N ASP A 387 -9.30 1.54 -11.97
CA ASP A 387 -8.84 1.11 -13.30
C ASP A 387 -7.65 1.99 -13.75
N ALA A 388 -7.78 3.32 -13.65
CA ALA A 388 -6.68 4.25 -13.95
C ALA A 388 -5.45 4.05 -13.04
N VAL A 389 -5.65 3.78 -11.75
CA VAL A 389 -4.54 3.48 -10.82
C VAL A 389 -3.80 2.22 -11.24
N GLY A 390 -4.52 1.17 -11.65
CA GLY A 390 -3.91 -0.05 -12.12
C GLY A 390 -3.02 0.15 -13.35
N PHE A 391 -3.32 1.15 -14.18
CA PHE A 391 -2.56 1.46 -15.39
C PHE A 391 -1.33 2.37 -15.18
N ILE A 392 -1.09 2.91 -13.97
CA ILE A 392 0.07 3.78 -13.68
C ILE A 392 1.40 3.07 -13.98
N ASN A 393 1.55 1.84 -13.49
CA ASN A 393 2.76 1.01 -13.66
C ASN A 393 2.66 0.05 -14.87
N SER A 394 1.69 0.25 -15.75
CA SER A 394 1.50 -0.63 -16.90
C SER A 394 2.65 -0.44 -17.90
N PRO A 395 3.17 -1.52 -18.53
CA PRO A 395 4.17 -1.42 -19.59
C PRO A 395 3.61 -0.81 -20.89
N ARG A 396 2.37 -0.32 -20.87
CA ARG A 396 1.70 0.29 -22.01
C ARG A 396 2.41 1.57 -22.42
N ASN A 397 2.69 1.68 -23.72
CA ASN A 397 3.16 2.94 -24.30
C ASN A 397 1.98 3.89 -24.51
N TRP A 398 1.87 4.89 -23.63
CA TRP A 398 1.04 6.07 -23.87
C TRP A 398 1.63 6.89 -25.03
N ASN A 399 0.79 7.50 -25.87
CA ASN A 399 1.28 8.28 -27.01
C ASN A 399 1.54 9.74 -26.62
N ASP A 400 0.73 10.28 -25.71
CA ASP A 400 0.81 11.66 -25.24
C ASP A 400 1.94 11.85 -24.20
N PRO A 401 2.99 12.63 -24.50
CA PRO A 401 4.07 12.91 -23.56
C PRO A 401 3.61 13.63 -22.29
N SER A 402 2.60 14.51 -22.40
CA SER A 402 2.06 15.24 -21.25
C SER A 402 1.33 14.31 -20.29
N LEU A 403 0.66 13.29 -20.83
CA LEU A 403 0.03 12.26 -20.02
C LEU A 403 1.07 11.42 -19.28
N LYS A 404 2.16 11.01 -19.95
CA LYS A 404 3.25 10.27 -19.31
C LYS A 404 3.83 11.02 -18.12
N GLU A 405 4.10 12.31 -18.29
CA GLU A 405 4.63 13.16 -17.21
C GLU A 405 3.67 13.19 -16.02
N ARG A 406 2.38 13.36 -16.27
CA ARG A 406 1.34 13.35 -15.23
C ARG A 406 1.22 11.99 -14.55
N ILE A 407 1.39 10.89 -15.28
CA ILE A 407 1.42 9.53 -14.72
C ILE A 407 2.64 9.36 -13.82
N ASN A 408 3.82 9.83 -14.23
CA ASN A 408 5.03 9.76 -13.40
C ASN A 408 4.86 10.53 -12.08
N ILE A 409 4.30 11.74 -12.13
CA ILE A 409 3.98 12.51 -10.92
C ILE A 409 2.96 11.77 -10.04
N LEU A 410 1.98 11.12 -10.65
CA LEU A 410 0.99 10.33 -9.89
C LEU A 410 1.61 9.06 -9.29
N ALA A 411 2.60 8.44 -9.96
CA ALA A 411 3.32 7.27 -9.47
C ALA A 411 4.09 7.57 -8.18
N GLU A 412 4.62 8.79 -8.00
CA GLU A 412 5.25 9.22 -6.75
C GLU A 412 4.27 9.25 -5.55
N ARG A 413 2.96 9.40 -5.82
CA ARG A 413 1.90 9.36 -4.81
C ARG A 413 1.34 7.96 -4.57
N LEU A 414 1.72 6.98 -5.39
CA LEU A 414 1.19 5.63 -5.33
C LEU A 414 1.82 4.88 -4.17
N VAL A 415 0.99 4.46 -3.20
CA VAL A 415 1.44 3.52 -2.17
C VAL A 415 1.38 2.12 -2.77
N GLN A 416 2.56 1.62 -3.16
CA GLN A 416 2.69 0.32 -3.80
C GLN A 416 3.26 -0.71 -2.81
N ALA A 417 2.65 -1.88 -2.79
CA ALA A 417 3.17 -3.04 -2.07
C ALA A 417 3.02 -4.30 -2.93
N PRO A 418 3.88 -5.32 -2.77
CA PRO A 418 3.64 -6.60 -3.39
C PRO A 418 2.38 -7.25 -2.80
N TYR A 419 1.69 -8.10 -3.55
CA TYR A 419 0.66 -9.00 -3.04
C TYR A 419 1.27 -10.38 -2.83
N ARG A 420 1.42 -10.75 -1.55
CA ARG A 420 1.96 -12.04 -1.09
C ARG A 420 0.89 -12.77 -0.30
N GLN A 421 0.14 -13.66 -0.97
CA GLN A 421 -1.10 -14.25 -0.41
C GLN A 421 -0.89 -14.94 0.95
N ASP A 422 0.14 -15.78 1.08
CA ASP A 422 0.37 -16.56 2.31
C ASP A 422 0.84 -15.65 3.47
N GLU A 423 1.73 -14.70 3.18
CA GLU A 423 2.24 -13.74 4.15
C GLU A 423 1.15 -12.77 4.63
N LEU A 424 0.34 -12.21 3.72
CA LEU A 424 -0.81 -11.38 4.07
C LEU A 424 -1.83 -12.17 4.89
N GLY A 425 -2.05 -13.45 4.58
CA GLY A 425 -2.89 -14.33 5.39
C GLY A 425 -2.39 -14.46 6.83
N LYS A 426 -1.08 -14.62 7.04
CA LYS A 426 -0.46 -14.67 8.39
C LYS A 426 -0.58 -13.34 9.12
N ILE A 427 -0.28 -12.22 8.44
CA ILE A 427 -0.39 -10.87 9.01
C ILE A 427 -1.84 -10.60 9.42
N ASN A 428 -2.79 -10.82 8.51
CA ASN A 428 -4.21 -10.65 8.81
C ASN A 428 -4.64 -11.55 9.98
N GLY A 429 -4.16 -12.80 10.03
CA GLY A 429 -4.40 -13.71 11.15
C GLY A 429 -3.91 -13.17 12.50
N LEU A 430 -2.74 -12.52 12.53
CA LEU A 430 -2.17 -11.91 13.73
C LEU A 430 -3.08 -10.83 14.32
N PHE A 431 -3.63 -9.96 13.47
CA PHE A 431 -4.47 -8.84 13.89
C PHE A 431 -5.95 -9.22 14.07
N MET A 432 -6.43 -10.24 13.37
CA MET A 432 -7.80 -10.75 13.50
C MET A 432 -8.01 -11.59 14.77
N THR A 433 -6.96 -12.15 15.34
CA THR A 433 -7.07 -13.04 16.51
C THR A 433 -6.98 -12.21 17.79
N PRO A 434 -8.04 -12.15 18.62
CA PRO A 434 -7.96 -11.49 19.92
C PRO A 434 -6.96 -12.26 20.79
N GLN A 435 -5.82 -11.63 21.08
CA GLN A 435 -4.75 -12.22 21.88
C GLN A 435 -4.20 -11.22 22.90
N PRO A 436 -3.62 -11.70 24.02
CA PRO A 436 -2.92 -10.84 24.97
C PRO A 436 -1.83 -10.03 24.28
N ALA A 437 -1.61 -8.79 24.73
CA ALA A 437 -0.63 -7.89 24.14
C ALA A 437 0.78 -8.49 24.04
N VAL A 438 1.22 -9.18 25.10
CA VAL A 438 2.52 -9.89 25.10
C VAL A 438 2.61 -10.94 23.98
N GLN A 439 1.56 -11.72 23.72
CA GLN A 439 1.57 -12.74 22.66
C GLN A 439 1.59 -12.10 21.27
N PHE A 440 0.89 -10.98 21.10
CA PHE A 440 0.96 -10.20 19.87
C PHE A 440 2.38 -9.69 19.59
N VAL A 441 3.02 -9.08 20.59
CA VAL A 441 4.37 -8.51 20.44
C VAL A 441 5.41 -9.62 20.18
N LYS A 442 5.28 -10.77 20.85
CA LYS A 442 6.11 -11.96 20.58
C LYS A 442 6.01 -12.43 19.14
N ALA A 443 4.81 -12.48 18.57
CA ALA A 443 4.63 -12.95 17.21
C ALA A 443 5.28 -12.02 16.17
N LEU A 444 5.67 -10.79 16.50
CA LEU A 444 6.46 -9.93 15.61
C LEU A 444 7.81 -10.57 15.27
N PHE A 445 8.41 -11.34 16.19
CA PHE A 445 9.68 -12.04 15.94
C PHE A 445 9.57 -13.11 14.85
N ASP A 446 8.36 -13.51 14.42
CA ASP A 446 8.12 -14.50 13.37
C ASP A 446 8.02 -13.90 11.95
N PHE A 447 8.04 -12.57 11.82
CA PHE A 447 7.92 -11.91 10.51
C PHE A 447 9.27 -11.47 9.93
N PRO A 448 9.54 -11.79 8.65
CA PRO A 448 10.71 -11.26 7.94
C PRO A 448 10.70 -9.73 7.86
N GLN A 449 11.89 -9.11 7.82
CA GLN A 449 12.07 -7.65 7.76
C GLN A 449 11.24 -6.99 6.65
N ARG A 450 11.19 -7.61 5.47
CA ARG A 450 10.41 -7.10 4.33
C ARG A 450 8.91 -6.98 4.64
N ASP A 451 8.34 -7.99 5.31
CA ASP A 451 6.92 -8.04 5.64
C ASP A 451 6.60 -7.08 6.78
N MET A 452 7.55 -6.95 7.71
CA MET A 452 7.49 -5.96 8.77
C MET A 452 7.41 -4.54 8.21
N LYS A 453 8.31 -4.18 7.28
CA LYS A 453 8.38 -2.85 6.67
C LYS A 453 7.21 -2.58 5.71
N GLU A 454 6.95 -3.49 4.77
CA GLU A 454 5.99 -3.26 3.68
C GLU A 454 4.52 -3.35 4.12
N TYR A 455 4.23 -4.06 5.22
CA TYR A 455 2.85 -4.25 5.67
C TYR A 455 2.62 -3.86 7.13
N ILE A 456 3.38 -4.43 8.07
CA ILE A 456 3.07 -4.32 9.50
C ILE A 456 3.26 -2.88 9.99
N VAL A 457 4.45 -2.30 9.78
CA VAL A 457 4.76 -0.92 10.16
C VAL A 457 3.91 0.08 9.35
N GLU A 458 3.81 -0.13 8.03
CA GLU A 458 3.13 0.80 7.11
C GLU A 458 1.63 0.95 7.39
N TYR A 459 0.93 -0.15 7.72
CA TYR A 459 -0.53 -0.15 7.87
C TYR A 459 -1.00 -0.33 9.32
N TYR A 460 -0.21 -0.96 10.21
CA TYR A 460 -0.64 -1.33 11.56
C TYR A 460 0.17 -0.68 12.69
N GLY A 461 1.00 0.32 12.41
CA GLY A 461 1.85 0.98 13.41
C GLY A 461 1.13 1.43 14.69
N GLN A 462 -0.07 2.03 14.57
CA GLN A 462 -0.84 2.46 15.74
C GLN A 462 -1.31 1.29 16.61
N GLN A 463 -1.66 0.16 16.00
CA GLN A 463 -2.05 -1.04 16.74
C GLN A 463 -0.86 -1.65 17.47
N ILE A 464 0.32 -1.64 16.86
CA ILE A 464 1.57 -2.06 17.53
C ILE A 464 1.79 -1.18 18.76
N LYS A 465 1.73 0.15 18.58
CA LYS A 465 1.86 1.11 19.68
C LYS A 465 0.88 0.85 20.81
N GLN A 466 -0.41 0.73 20.50
CA GLN A 466 -1.46 0.46 21.50
C GLN A 466 -1.22 -0.84 22.26
N ARG A 467 -0.72 -1.89 21.59
CA ARG A 467 -0.40 -3.18 22.24
C ARG A 467 0.83 -3.06 23.13
N ILE A 468 1.84 -2.30 22.74
CA ILE A 468 3.04 -2.06 23.54
C ILE A 468 2.72 -1.21 24.77
N GLU A 469 1.91 -0.16 24.62
CA GLU A 469 1.56 0.77 25.72
C GLU A 469 0.80 0.12 26.89
N VAL A 470 0.16 -1.03 26.65
CA VAL A 470 -0.59 -1.77 27.69
C VAL A 470 0.23 -2.90 28.32
N LEU A 471 1.48 -3.12 27.89
CA LEU A 471 2.36 -4.12 28.49
C LEU A 471 2.65 -3.76 29.94
N ASN A 472 2.49 -4.73 30.84
CA ASN A 472 2.88 -4.57 32.23
C ASN A 472 4.31 -5.08 32.48
N GLU A 473 4.77 -4.96 33.72
CA GLU A 473 6.11 -5.38 34.15
C GLU A 473 6.44 -6.84 33.79
N ARG A 474 5.50 -7.77 33.99
CA ARG A 474 5.69 -9.19 33.68
C ARG A 474 5.76 -9.43 32.18
N ASP A 475 4.97 -8.67 31.40
CA ASP A 475 5.00 -8.77 29.94
C ASP A 475 6.37 -8.31 29.41
N TRP A 476 6.92 -7.22 29.93
CA TRP A 476 8.26 -6.74 29.57
C TRP A 476 9.37 -7.75 29.88
N TYR A 477 9.30 -8.47 31.02
CA TYR A 477 10.23 -9.58 31.25
C TYR A 477 10.20 -10.62 30.13
N THR A 478 8.99 -11.01 29.68
CA THR A 478 8.84 -11.98 28.59
C THR A 478 9.36 -11.41 27.26
N ILE A 479 9.07 -10.13 26.95
CA ILE A 479 9.52 -9.53 25.69
C ILE A 479 11.05 -9.38 25.65
N LEU A 480 11.68 -8.99 26.77
CA LEU A 480 13.14 -8.87 26.85
C LEU A 480 13.84 -10.22 26.72
N GLU A 481 13.27 -11.30 27.27
CA GLU A 481 13.77 -12.66 27.08
C GLU A 481 13.74 -13.07 25.59
N GLU A 482 12.67 -12.71 24.88
CA GLU A 482 12.55 -12.98 23.44
C GLU A 482 13.53 -12.14 22.62
N MET A 483 13.73 -10.87 22.97
CA MET A 483 14.76 -10.02 22.36
C MET A 483 16.16 -10.64 22.52
N GLU A 484 16.48 -11.17 23.70
CA GLU A 484 17.76 -11.83 23.97
C GLU A 484 17.91 -13.12 23.14
N GLN A 485 16.89 -13.99 23.14
CA GLN A 485 16.88 -15.24 22.38
C GLN A 485 17.05 -15.03 20.87
N HIS A 486 16.48 -13.96 20.33
CA HIS A 486 16.50 -13.67 18.90
C HIS A 486 17.58 -12.65 18.47
N SER A 487 18.37 -12.13 19.41
CA SER A 487 19.39 -11.09 19.19
C SER A 487 20.45 -11.44 18.13
N GLY A 488 20.77 -12.72 17.97
CA GLY A 488 21.72 -13.21 16.96
C GLY A 488 21.16 -13.32 15.55
N SER A 489 19.85 -13.13 15.36
CA SER A 489 19.18 -13.22 14.07
C SER A 489 18.79 -11.84 13.55
N LEU A 490 18.98 -11.62 12.24
CA LEU A 490 18.55 -10.39 11.58
C LEU A 490 17.05 -10.11 11.81
N GLN A 491 16.24 -11.16 11.75
CA GLN A 491 14.80 -11.06 11.98
C GLN A 491 14.49 -10.56 13.40
N GLY A 492 15.17 -11.10 14.40
CA GLY A 492 15.04 -10.67 15.79
C GLY A 492 15.48 -9.23 16.04
N GLN A 493 16.58 -8.81 15.41
CA GLN A 493 17.07 -7.43 15.49
C GLN A 493 16.04 -6.45 14.91
N ASN A 494 15.43 -6.79 13.76
CA ASN A 494 14.38 -5.97 13.15
C ASN A 494 13.10 -5.91 13.98
N ALA A 495 12.65 -7.04 14.54
CA ALA A 495 11.50 -7.04 15.44
C ALA A 495 11.76 -6.19 16.68
N THR A 496 12.95 -6.30 17.27
CA THR A 496 13.40 -5.48 18.41
C THR A 496 13.39 -3.99 18.09
N ALA A 497 13.93 -3.61 16.93
CA ALA A 497 13.90 -2.23 16.46
C ALA A 497 12.47 -1.68 16.33
N VAL A 498 11.58 -2.43 15.67
CA VAL A 498 10.17 -2.02 15.53
C VAL A 498 9.49 -1.90 16.88
N ILE A 499 9.74 -2.81 17.82
CA ILE A 499 9.17 -2.72 19.17
C ILE A 499 9.61 -1.42 19.84
N PHE A 500 10.90 -1.10 19.80
CA PHE A 500 11.40 0.13 20.42
C PHE A 500 10.95 1.40 19.72
N ASP A 501 10.82 1.41 18.39
CA ASP A 501 10.31 2.56 17.63
C ASP A 501 8.86 2.92 17.98
N TYR A 502 8.08 1.94 18.47
CA TYR A 502 6.72 2.14 18.98
C TYR A 502 6.62 2.18 20.51
N THR A 503 7.75 2.17 21.21
CA THR A 503 7.79 2.26 22.68
C THR A 503 8.08 3.70 23.12
N ASP A 504 7.22 4.24 23.99
CA ASP A 504 7.54 5.45 24.75
C ASP A 504 8.56 5.08 25.85
N ILE A 505 9.84 5.33 25.57
CA ILE A 505 10.97 4.88 26.39
C ILE A 505 10.89 5.46 27.81
N ASP A 506 10.73 6.78 27.94
CA ASP A 506 10.68 7.48 29.23
C ASP A 506 9.48 7.00 30.07
N LYS A 507 8.30 6.92 29.45
CA LYS A 507 7.11 6.43 30.13
C LYS A 507 7.27 4.98 30.56
N THR A 508 7.86 4.14 29.70
CA THR A 508 8.10 2.73 30.02
C THR A 508 9.05 2.62 31.22
N LEU A 509 10.20 3.27 31.18
CA LEU A 509 11.17 3.29 32.28
C LEU A 509 10.54 3.76 33.61
N SER A 510 9.69 4.77 33.58
CA SER A 510 8.98 5.26 34.77
C SER A 510 7.97 4.25 35.35
N ASN A 511 7.44 3.35 34.52
CA ASN A 511 6.47 2.32 34.92
C ASN A 511 7.14 1.02 35.41
N LEU A 512 8.38 0.75 34.99
CA LEU A 512 9.13 -0.42 35.45
C LEU A 512 9.57 -0.20 36.91
N LYS A 513 9.16 -1.10 37.80
CA LYS A 513 9.32 -0.90 39.26
C LYS A 513 10.69 -1.30 39.78
N THR A 514 11.34 -2.26 39.14
CA THR A 514 12.63 -2.78 39.60
C THR A 514 13.77 -2.25 38.74
N ASP A 515 14.87 -1.86 39.39
CA ASP A 515 16.04 -1.34 38.69
C ASP A 515 16.70 -2.42 37.83
N SER A 516 16.59 -3.70 38.22
CA SER A 516 17.03 -4.84 37.39
C SER A 516 16.29 -4.90 36.04
N LEU A 517 14.98 -4.66 36.04
CA LEU A 517 14.21 -4.67 34.80
C LEU A 517 14.49 -3.42 33.95
N LYS A 518 14.61 -2.24 34.58
CA LYS A 518 15.05 -1.02 33.87
C LYS A 518 16.42 -1.22 33.22
N PHE A 519 17.36 -1.81 33.96
CA PHE A 519 18.69 -2.14 33.46
C PHE A 519 18.60 -3.05 32.24
N ASN A 520 17.87 -4.17 32.31
CA ASN A 520 17.73 -5.09 31.18
C ASN A 520 17.02 -4.44 29.97
N PHE A 521 16.05 -3.57 30.22
CA PHE A 521 15.38 -2.79 29.17
C PHE A 521 16.35 -1.85 28.46
N LEU A 522 17.12 -1.06 29.21
CA LEU A 522 18.14 -0.15 28.67
C LEU A 522 19.25 -0.93 27.94
N MET A 523 19.61 -2.11 28.42
CA MET A 523 20.57 -3.01 27.77
C MET A 523 20.09 -3.49 26.40
N ALA A 524 18.84 -3.95 26.30
CA ALA A 524 18.25 -4.34 25.03
C ALA A 524 18.14 -3.15 24.05
N LEU A 525 17.78 -1.97 24.58
CA LEU A 525 17.71 -0.73 23.81
C LEU A 525 19.09 -0.30 23.29
N LEU A 526 20.13 -0.36 24.13
CA LEU A 526 21.52 -0.08 23.76
C LEU A 526 22.01 -1.01 22.66
N GLY A 527 21.78 -2.33 22.81
CA GLY A 527 22.14 -3.31 21.78
C GLY A 527 21.45 -3.04 20.44
N CYS A 528 20.16 -2.69 20.47
CA CYS A 528 19.41 -2.32 19.27
C CYS A 528 19.94 -1.01 18.64
N SER A 529 20.25 -0.01 19.46
CA SER A 529 20.76 1.30 19.03
C SER A 529 22.11 1.17 18.33
N ASN A 530 23.00 0.31 18.86
CA ASN A 530 24.29 0.01 18.23
C ASN A 530 24.14 -0.63 16.85
N HIS A 531 23.14 -1.49 16.65
CA HIS A 531 22.87 -2.11 15.34
C HIS A 531 22.28 -1.13 14.32
N ASN A 532 21.49 -0.16 14.77
CA ASN A 532 20.84 0.83 13.90
C ASN A 532 21.66 2.11 13.70
N GLY A 533 22.78 2.28 14.44
CA GLY A 533 23.57 3.52 14.42
C GLY A 533 22.88 4.70 15.12
N ASP A 534 21.98 4.45 16.08
CA ASP A 534 21.30 5.51 16.84
C ASP A 534 22.15 5.93 18.06
N THR A 535 23.15 6.79 17.81
CA THR A 535 24.11 7.27 18.81
C THR A 535 23.47 8.01 19.97
N ASP A 536 22.50 8.88 19.71
CA ASP A 536 21.79 9.62 20.75
C ASP A 536 21.08 8.66 21.72
N ARG A 537 20.41 7.63 21.18
CA ARG A 537 19.75 6.59 21.98
C ARG A 537 20.75 5.71 22.71
N SER A 538 21.88 5.36 22.09
CA SER A 538 22.97 4.63 22.77
C SER A 538 23.53 5.42 23.95
N GLN A 539 23.80 6.72 23.78
CA GLN A 539 24.28 7.60 24.85
C GLN A 539 23.26 7.76 25.98
N PHE A 540 21.99 7.96 25.64
CA PHE A 540 20.90 7.96 26.62
C PHE A 540 20.91 6.67 27.47
N CYS A 541 21.05 5.51 26.84
CA CYS A 541 21.10 4.24 27.56
C CYS A 541 22.32 4.13 28.48
N LYS A 542 23.52 4.49 27.99
CA LYS A 542 24.75 4.46 28.80
C LYS A 542 24.62 5.34 30.05
N ILE A 543 24.15 6.58 29.91
CA ILE A 543 23.97 7.52 31.02
C ILE A 543 22.98 6.94 32.04
N ASN A 544 21.80 6.51 31.61
CA ASN A 544 20.78 6.00 32.53
C ASN A 544 21.22 4.69 33.22
N ILE A 545 21.99 3.83 32.55
CA ILE A 545 22.55 2.62 33.18
C ILE A 545 23.58 2.99 34.25
N VAL A 546 24.46 3.95 33.98
CA VAL A 546 25.45 4.43 34.97
C VAL A 546 24.76 5.06 36.16
N GLU A 547 23.75 5.92 35.93
CA GLU A 547 22.96 6.53 37.01
C GLU A 547 22.26 5.48 37.89
N LEU A 548 21.75 4.39 37.31
CA LEU A 548 21.20 3.27 38.10
C LEU A 548 22.27 2.66 39.01
N ILE A 549 23.46 2.37 38.46
CA ILE A 549 24.57 1.78 39.22
C ILE A 549 25.05 2.73 40.33
N GLU A 550 25.13 4.03 40.07
CA GLU A 550 25.49 5.05 41.06
C GLU A 550 24.43 5.22 42.15
N SER A 551 23.16 4.92 41.83
CA SER A 551 22.01 4.98 42.75
C SER A 551 21.84 3.70 43.61
N GLU A 552 22.93 2.99 43.90
CA GLU A 552 22.97 1.76 44.71
C GLU A 552 22.37 0.48 44.06
N PHE A 553 22.05 0.49 42.75
CA PHE A 553 21.72 -0.76 42.05
C PHE A 553 22.99 -1.58 41.78
N GLU A 554 23.02 -2.82 42.28
CA GLU A 554 24.12 -3.76 42.03
C GLU A 554 23.75 -4.75 40.91
N PRO A 555 24.14 -4.50 39.64
CA PRO A 555 23.94 -5.47 38.58
C PRO A 555 24.75 -6.74 38.88
N THR A 556 24.20 -7.89 38.50
CA THR A 556 24.96 -9.14 38.58
C THR A 556 26.22 -9.06 37.71
N ARG A 557 27.27 -9.82 38.05
CA ARG A 557 28.51 -9.86 37.25
C ARG A 557 28.24 -10.09 35.74
N PRO A 558 27.37 -11.04 35.32
CA PRO A 558 26.98 -11.20 33.92
C PRO A 558 26.37 -9.95 33.28
N GLN A 559 25.45 -9.27 33.99
CA GLN A 559 24.82 -8.03 33.51
C GLN A 559 25.84 -6.90 33.31
N ARG A 560 26.76 -6.73 34.28
CA ARG A 560 27.84 -5.73 34.18
C ARG A 560 28.76 -6.00 32.99
N MET A 561 29.20 -7.25 32.81
CA MET A 561 30.05 -7.62 31.67
C MET A 561 29.34 -7.43 30.33
N HIS A 562 28.03 -7.75 30.27
CA HIS A 562 27.24 -7.53 29.07
C HIS A 562 27.12 -6.04 28.74
N PHE A 563 26.91 -5.18 29.76
CA PHE A 563 26.89 -3.74 29.60
C PHE A 563 28.22 -3.20 29.06
N LEU A 564 29.34 -3.59 29.65
CA LEU A 564 30.67 -3.20 29.16
C LEU A 564 30.86 -3.61 27.69
N ASN A 565 30.49 -4.83 27.32
CA ASN A 565 30.58 -5.29 25.94
C ASN A 565 29.74 -4.44 24.96
N LEU A 566 28.50 -4.09 25.32
CA LEU A 566 27.66 -3.22 24.48
C LEU A 566 28.15 -1.78 24.46
N SER A 567 28.62 -1.27 25.60
CA SER A 567 29.16 0.09 25.72
C SER A 567 30.41 0.26 24.88
N ASN A 568 31.34 -0.70 24.92
CA ASN A 568 32.56 -0.66 24.11
C ASN A 568 32.23 -0.68 22.62
N GLY A 569 31.30 -1.55 22.19
CA GLY A 569 30.88 -1.56 20.79
C GLY A 569 30.21 -0.25 20.35
N ALA A 570 29.50 0.44 21.25
CA ALA A 570 28.96 1.78 20.98
C ALA A 570 30.08 2.82 20.86
N ASN A 571 31.04 2.79 21.76
CA ASN A 571 32.18 3.71 21.80
C ASN A 571 33.10 3.53 20.58
N ASP A 572 33.37 2.28 20.17
CA ASP A 572 34.14 1.97 18.97
C ASP A 572 33.51 2.62 17.73
N ASN A 573 32.18 2.56 17.60
CA ASN A 573 31.46 3.21 16.50
C ASN A 573 31.64 4.73 16.50
N GLU A 574 31.80 5.34 17.67
CA GLU A 574 31.96 6.79 17.86
C GLU A 574 33.44 7.22 17.88
N PHE A 575 34.37 6.33 17.51
CA PHE A 575 35.83 6.52 17.63
C PHE A 575 36.29 6.92 19.05
N ASP A 576 35.54 6.51 20.06
CA ASP A 576 35.96 6.59 21.45
C ASP A 576 36.59 5.26 21.85
N PHE A 577 37.91 5.17 21.71
CA PHE A 577 38.64 3.96 22.09
C PHE A 577 39.09 3.97 23.56
N SER A 578 38.53 4.86 24.39
CA SER A 578 38.87 4.91 25.82
C SER A 578 38.30 3.68 26.56
N ILE A 579 39.20 2.96 27.21
CA ILE A 579 38.94 1.78 28.05
C ILE A 579 39.93 1.89 29.21
N ASP A 580 39.48 1.54 30.40
CA ASP A 580 40.31 1.44 31.60
C ASP A 580 41.34 0.29 31.44
N ASP A 581 42.62 0.65 31.40
CA ASP A 581 43.72 -0.31 31.26
C ASP A 581 43.78 -1.30 32.43
N ASP A 582 43.31 -0.92 33.63
CA ASP A 582 43.22 -1.83 34.78
C ASP A 582 42.15 -2.93 34.55
N GLU A 583 41.05 -2.61 33.85
CA GLU A 583 40.03 -3.58 33.46
C GLU A 583 40.58 -4.57 32.41
N ILE A 584 41.35 -4.07 31.44
CA ILE A 584 42.01 -4.90 30.42
C ILE A 584 42.99 -5.87 31.07
N HIS A 585 43.87 -5.39 31.95
CA HIS A 585 44.81 -6.22 32.69
C HIS A 585 44.11 -7.27 33.54
N THR A 586 43.04 -6.88 34.24
CA THR A 586 42.23 -7.81 35.04
C THR A 586 41.62 -8.89 34.17
N LEU A 587 41.11 -8.55 32.98
CA LEU A 587 40.55 -9.52 32.06
C LEU A 587 41.64 -10.49 31.54
N ILE A 588 42.81 -10.00 31.13
CA ILE A 588 43.90 -10.84 30.63
C ILE A 588 44.30 -11.88 31.68
N GLU A 589 44.47 -11.46 32.93
CA GLU A 589 44.79 -12.39 34.02
C GLU A 589 43.68 -13.44 34.22
N GLN A 590 42.41 -13.06 34.08
CA GLN A 590 41.28 -14.00 34.15
C GLN A 590 41.23 -14.96 32.95
N VAL A 591 41.56 -14.48 31.75
CA VAL A 591 41.52 -15.27 30.50
C VAL A 591 42.61 -16.34 30.47
N LYS A 592 43.75 -16.12 31.15
CA LYS A 592 44.80 -17.14 31.30
C LYS A 592 44.30 -18.42 31.97
N ASP A 593 43.32 -18.31 32.87
CA ASP A 593 42.68 -19.45 33.54
C ASP A 593 41.50 -20.05 32.74
N GLY A 594 41.19 -19.47 31.57
CA GLY A 594 40.14 -19.90 30.64
C GLY A 594 38.79 -19.22 30.86
N PHE A 595 37.98 -19.15 29.78
CA PHE A 595 36.67 -18.49 29.79
C PHE A 595 35.60 -19.33 30.52
N GLN A 596 34.92 -18.72 31.49
CA GLN A 596 33.87 -19.38 32.28
C GLN A 596 32.51 -19.42 31.54
N ASN A 597 32.21 -18.41 30.73
CA ASN A 597 30.91 -18.28 30.05
C ASN A 597 31.01 -17.47 28.74
N ASP A 598 29.94 -17.42 27.96
CA ASP A 598 29.90 -16.74 26.65
C ASP A 598 30.03 -15.21 26.75
N ILE A 599 29.55 -14.62 27.85
CA ILE A 599 29.61 -13.16 28.07
C ILE A 599 31.07 -12.71 28.25
N GLU A 600 31.89 -13.47 28.98
CA GLU A 600 33.33 -13.22 29.10
C GLU A 600 34.04 -13.30 27.74
N ARG A 601 33.68 -14.26 26.89
CA ARG A 601 34.24 -14.38 25.53
C ARG A 601 33.89 -13.18 24.65
N LYS A 602 32.64 -12.71 24.75
CA LYS A 602 32.16 -11.54 24.02
C LYS A 602 32.89 -10.28 24.45
N LEU A 603 32.97 -10.03 25.77
CA LEU A 603 33.70 -8.88 26.32
C LEU A 603 35.19 -8.90 25.94
N ALA A 604 35.86 -10.05 26.04
CA ALA A 604 37.25 -10.20 25.61
C ALA A 604 37.42 -9.89 24.12
N GLY A 605 36.51 -10.37 23.28
CA GLY A 605 36.50 -10.03 21.87
C GLY A 605 36.28 -8.54 21.60
N ALA A 606 35.43 -7.87 22.40
CA ALA A 606 35.23 -6.43 22.29
C ALA A 606 36.48 -5.64 22.69
N TYR A 607 37.15 -5.99 23.80
CA TYR A 607 38.42 -5.36 24.16
C TYR A 607 39.52 -5.59 23.13
N ALA A 608 39.66 -6.81 22.60
CA ALA A 608 40.63 -7.08 21.53
C ALA A 608 40.34 -6.25 20.27
N GLN A 609 39.07 -6.05 19.94
CA GLN A 609 38.65 -5.18 18.85
C GLN A 609 39.04 -3.71 19.10
N THR A 610 38.71 -3.15 20.26
CA THR A 610 39.06 -1.75 20.59
C THR A 610 40.58 -1.55 20.65
N LEU A 611 41.33 -2.49 21.22
CA LEU A 611 42.81 -2.46 21.20
C LEU A 611 43.35 -2.51 19.77
N GLY A 612 42.76 -3.35 18.92
CA GLY A 612 43.04 -3.34 17.49
C GLY A 612 42.81 -1.96 16.86
N LEU A 613 41.70 -1.29 17.19
CA LEU A 613 41.36 0.04 16.68
C LEU A 613 42.27 1.16 17.21
N ARG A 614 42.76 1.08 18.45
CA ARG A 614 43.83 1.98 18.94
C ARG A 614 45.11 1.83 18.13
N SER A 615 45.40 0.59 17.68
CA SER A 615 46.44 0.25 16.72
C SER A 615 47.86 0.69 17.12
N THR A 616 48.16 0.82 18.41
CA THR A 616 49.54 0.95 18.89
C THR A 616 50.24 -0.42 18.91
N ALA A 617 51.58 -0.44 18.88
CA ALA A 617 52.32 -1.71 18.90
C ALA A 617 51.98 -2.57 20.13
N ASP A 618 51.92 -1.95 21.30
CA ASP A 618 51.59 -2.64 22.56
C ASP A 618 50.12 -3.11 22.55
N ASP A 619 49.17 -2.29 22.07
CA ASP A 619 47.75 -2.68 21.99
C ASP A 619 47.54 -3.87 21.03
N LEU A 620 48.24 -3.88 19.90
CA LEU A 620 48.17 -4.99 18.93
C LEU A 620 48.73 -6.30 19.51
N ASP A 621 49.74 -6.23 20.39
CA ASP A 621 50.27 -7.39 21.11
C ASP A 621 49.27 -7.93 22.13
N ILE A 622 48.61 -7.06 22.86
CA ILE A 622 47.57 -7.45 23.81
C ILE A 622 46.35 -8.04 23.07
N ALA A 623 45.88 -7.37 22.00
CA ALA A 623 44.77 -7.85 21.18
C ALA A 623 45.06 -9.25 20.62
N TRP A 624 46.30 -9.50 20.21
CA TRP A 624 46.74 -10.80 19.72
C TRP A 624 46.71 -11.88 20.81
N GLU A 625 47.19 -11.57 22.02
CA GLU A 625 47.14 -12.49 23.16
C GLU A 625 45.70 -12.90 23.49
N ILE A 626 44.79 -11.92 23.58
CA ILE A 626 43.37 -12.16 23.85
C ILE A 626 42.73 -13.01 22.75
N GLU A 627 42.95 -12.66 21.48
CA GLU A 627 42.39 -13.41 20.34
C GLU A 627 42.98 -14.82 20.20
N GLU A 628 44.24 -15.03 20.60
CA GLU A 628 44.82 -16.38 20.63
C GLU A 628 44.10 -17.27 21.65
N HIS A 629 43.81 -16.77 22.84
CA HIS A 629 43.00 -17.51 23.81
C HIS A 629 41.57 -17.79 23.29
N LEU A 630 40.92 -16.82 22.64
CA LEU A 630 39.58 -16.99 22.05
C LEU A 630 39.59 -18.01 20.89
N ARG A 631 40.63 -18.02 20.06
CA ARG A 631 40.81 -19.02 18.99
C ARG A 631 40.98 -20.42 19.56
N GLN A 632 41.84 -20.58 20.56
CA GLN A 632 42.08 -21.88 21.21
C GLN A 632 40.82 -22.44 21.87
N ASP A 633 40.00 -21.59 22.49
CA ASP A 633 38.73 -22.01 23.08
C ASP A 633 37.69 -22.37 22.01
N SER A 634 37.53 -21.54 20.98
CA SER A 634 36.58 -21.78 19.88
C SER A 634 36.94 -22.97 18.99
N ALA A 635 38.23 -23.33 18.89
CA ALA A 635 38.70 -24.51 18.14
C ALA A 635 38.13 -25.84 18.65
N ARG A 636 37.56 -25.86 19.87
CA ARG A 636 36.81 -27.02 20.39
C ARG A 636 35.55 -27.33 19.58
N ASP A 637 34.99 -26.32 18.91
CA ASP A 637 33.90 -26.44 17.95
C ASP A 637 34.27 -25.73 16.64
N PRO A 638 35.07 -26.38 15.77
CA PRO A 638 35.61 -25.76 14.57
C PRO A 638 34.54 -25.44 13.51
N TYR A 639 33.32 -25.99 13.67
CA TYR A 639 32.19 -25.72 12.79
C TYR A 639 31.35 -24.53 13.27
N SER A 640 31.67 -23.93 14.43
CA SER A 640 30.96 -22.76 14.92
C SER A 640 31.26 -21.52 14.06
N PRO A 641 30.26 -20.68 13.75
CA PRO A 641 30.48 -19.39 13.10
C PRO A 641 31.45 -18.49 13.89
N ASN A 642 31.48 -18.66 15.21
CA ASN A 642 32.41 -17.97 16.09
C ASN A 642 33.87 -18.32 15.75
N HIS A 643 34.19 -19.60 15.52
CA HIS A 643 35.56 -19.99 15.18
C HIS A 643 36.03 -19.37 13.87
N ALA A 644 35.21 -19.45 12.80
CA ALA A 644 35.51 -18.82 11.52
C ALA A 644 35.78 -17.30 11.64
N ARG A 645 34.96 -16.59 12.42
CA ARG A 645 35.16 -15.16 12.71
C ARG A 645 36.50 -14.88 13.38
N ARG A 646 36.93 -15.72 14.34
CA ARG A 646 38.22 -15.56 15.06
C ARG A 646 39.42 -15.81 14.15
N LEU A 647 39.29 -16.72 13.18
CA LEU A 647 40.32 -16.92 12.14
C LEU A 647 40.43 -15.71 11.20
N ASN A 648 39.30 -15.08 10.86
CA ASN A 648 39.33 -13.85 10.08
C ASN A 648 39.98 -12.69 10.86
N ILE A 649 39.65 -12.52 12.14
CA ILE A 649 40.26 -11.54 13.04
C ILE A 649 41.78 -11.72 13.14
N LYS A 650 42.28 -12.97 13.19
CA LYS A 650 43.72 -13.24 13.13
C LYS A 650 44.36 -12.61 11.90
N SER A 651 43.70 -12.71 10.76
CA SER A 651 44.18 -12.17 9.50
C SER A 651 44.20 -10.65 9.50
N GLU A 652 43.15 -10.01 10.03
CA GLU A 652 43.10 -8.55 10.21
C GLU A 652 44.18 -8.04 11.17
N LEU A 653 44.50 -8.80 12.24
CA LEU A 653 45.58 -8.43 13.16
C LEU A 653 46.95 -8.54 12.50
N LEU A 654 47.17 -9.58 11.67
CA LEU A 654 48.37 -9.68 10.84
C LEU A 654 48.47 -8.50 9.87
N LEU A 655 47.35 -8.07 9.28
CA LEU A 655 47.33 -6.90 8.39
C LEU A 655 47.67 -5.60 9.14
N ALA A 656 47.16 -5.41 10.36
CA ALA A 656 47.49 -4.24 11.18
C ALA A 656 48.94 -4.22 11.70
N ARG A 657 49.62 -5.37 11.67
CA ARG A 657 51.04 -5.52 12.01
C ARG A 657 51.97 -5.44 10.78
N ASP A 658 51.43 -5.02 9.63
CA ASP A 658 52.11 -4.99 8.34
C ASP A 658 52.61 -6.38 7.85
N GLU A 659 52.07 -7.48 8.39
CA GLU A 659 52.41 -8.85 8.01
C GLU A 659 51.56 -9.37 6.83
N HIS A 660 51.44 -8.57 5.77
CA HIS A 660 50.46 -8.78 4.68
C HIS A 660 50.58 -10.15 4.00
N VAL A 661 51.81 -10.60 3.72
CA VAL A 661 52.05 -11.87 3.04
C VAL A 661 51.62 -13.06 3.90
N LEU A 662 51.84 -12.96 5.22
CA LEU A 662 51.42 -13.98 6.18
C LEU A 662 49.89 -13.99 6.32
N ALA A 663 49.26 -12.81 6.42
CA ALA A 663 47.80 -12.68 6.45
C ALA A 663 47.14 -13.33 5.23
N ARG A 664 47.59 -12.97 4.03
CA ARG A 664 47.08 -13.52 2.76
C ARG A 664 47.26 -15.03 2.69
N ASN A 665 48.46 -15.54 2.99
CA ASN A 665 48.73 -16.98 2.95
C ASN A 665 47.85 -17.73 3.97
N PHE A 666 47.65 -17.16 5.16
CA PHE A 666 46.75 -17.72 6.16
C PHE A 666 45.30 -17.73 5.68
N MET A 667 44.82 -16.69 5.00
CA MET A 667 43.46 -16.67 4.42
C MET A 667 43.28 -17.63 3.24
N GLU A 668 44.26 -17.73 2.33
CA GLU A 668 44.19 -18.60 1.15
C GLU A 668 44.32 -20.09 1.52
N ASN A 669 45.10 -20.43 2.54
CA ASN A 669 45.48 -21.82 2.84
C ASN A 669 45.14 -22.23 4.28
N GLY A 670 45.41 -21.39 5.27
CA GLY A 670 45.21 -21.70 6.69
C GLY A 670 43.73 -21.79 7.07
N ILE A 671 42.93 -20.76 6.79
CA ILE A 671 41.50 -20.73 7.13
C ILE A 671 40.73 -21.87 6.44
N PRO A 672 40.87 -22.12 5.12
CA PRO A 672 40.23 -23.27 4.47
C PRO A 672 40.60 -24.60 5.11
N GLN A 673 41.88 -24.77 5.49
CA GLN A 673 42.37 -25.98 6.15
C GLN A 673 41.75 -26.16 7.54
N GLU A 674 41.71 -25.10 8.37
CA GLU A 674 41.16 -25.16 9.73
C GLU A 674 39.64 -25.40 9.73
N LEU A 675 38.91 -24.77 8.80
CA LEU A 675 37.45 -24.93 8.68
C LEU A 675 37.02 -26.17 7.89
N SER A 676 37.97 -26.94 7.34
CA SER A 676 37.68 -28.05 6.41
C SER A 676 36.76 -27.63 5.25
N SER A 677 36.92 -26.39 4.76
CA SER A 677 36.13 -25.80 3.67
C SER A 677 37.03 -25.48 2.47
N SER A 678 36.43 -25.29 1.30
CA SER A 678 37.19 -24.83 0.13
C SER A 678 37.26 -23.31 0.10
N LEU A 679 38.35 -22.75 -0.41
CA LEU A 679 38.47 -21.30 -0.63
C LEU A 679 37.28 -20.73 -1.43
N GLN A 680 36.83 -21.47 -2.46
CA GLN A 680 35.67 -21.05 -3.27
C GLN A 680 34.35 -21.03 -2.51
N GLU A 681 34.21 -21.82 -1.45
CA GLU A 681 33.01 -21.81 -0.62
C GLU A 681 33.00 -20.58 0.29
N LEU A 682 34.14 -20.25 0.90
CA LEU A 682 34.31 -19.04 1.71
C LEU A 682 34.07 -17.78 0.86
N LEU A 683 34.65 -17.72 -0.34
CA LEU A 683 34.44 -16.63 -1.31
C LEU A 683 32.97 -16.42 -1.71
N ARG A 684 32.09 -17.42 -1.57
CA ARG A 684 30.67 -17.31 -1.93
C ARG A 684 29.77 -16.92 -0.76
N LYS A 685 30.23 -17.11 0.48
CA LYS A 685 29.34 -17.13 1.65
C LYS A 685 29.71 -16.12 2.72
N ASP A 686 30.96 -15.68 2.79
CA ASP A 686 31.46 -14.89 3.90
C ASP A 686 32.03 -13.54 3.43
N GLY A 687 31.23 -12.48 3.56
CA GLY A 687 31.63 -11.13 3.17
C GLY A 687 32.78 -10.56 4.02
N PHE A 688 32.89 -10.93 5.30
CA PHE A 688 33.99 -10.47 6.15
C PHE A 688 35.31 -11.12 5.76
N PHE A 689 35.29 -12.42 5.43
CA PHE A 689 36.44 -13.12 4.86
C PHE A 689 36.87 -12.49 3.53
N VAL A 690 35.91 -12.22 2.63
CA VAL A 690 36.20 -11.64 1.32
C VAL A 690 36.79 -10.23 1.45
N ALA A 691 36.24 -9.37 2.32
CA ALA A 691 36.78 -8.03 2.56
C ALA A 691 38.25 -8.09 3.03
N ALA A 692 38.55 -8.92 4.03
CA ALA A 692 39.91 -9.07 4.55
C ALA A 692 40.88 -9.67 3.50
N LEU A 693 40.44 -10.66 2.72
CA LEU A 693 41.26 -11.26 1.66
C LEU A 693 41.56 -10.26 0.54
N LEU A 694 40.57 -9.48 0.10
CA LEU A 694 40.76 -8.44 -0.92
C LEU A 694 41.74 -7.37 -0.43
N LYS A 695 41.60 -6.92 0.81
CA LYS A 695 42.56 -6.02 1.47
C LYS A 695 43.97 -6.61 1.45
N ALA A 696 44.14 -7.86 1.90
CA ALA A 696 45.44 -8.51 1.91
C ALA A 696 46.06 -8.68 0.52
N CYS A 697 45.26 -9.03 -0.49
CA CYS A 697 45.71 -9.11 -1.87
C CYS A 697 46.17 -7.75 -2.41
N THR A 698 45.41 -6.69 -2.13
CA THR A 698 45.75 -5.31 -2.51
C THR A 698 47.06 -4.87 -1.85
N LEU A 699 47.21 -5.11 -0.55
CA LEU A 699 48.39 -4.72 0.23
C LEU A 699 49.63 -5.60 -0.06
N CYS A 700 49.44 -6.78 -0.66
CA CYS A 700 50.53 -7.64 -1.15
C CYS A 700 50.90 -7.37 -2.62
N GLU A 701 50.25 -6.42 -3.30
CA GLU A 701 50.43 -6.17 -4.73
C GLU A 701 50.24 -7.43 -5.60
N GLU A 702 49.22 -8.24 -5.28
CA GLU A 702 48.93 -9.47 -6.01
C GLU A 702 48.54 -9.22 -7.47
N ASP A 703 48.82 -10.20 -8.32
CA ASP A 703 48.72 -10.03 -9.76
C ASP A 703 47.28 -10.00 -10.31
N SER A 704 47.19 -9.58 -11.58
CA SER A 704 45.92 -9.52 -12.31
C SER A 704 45.23 -10.87 -12.51
N VAL A 705 45.94 -12.01 -12.39
CA VAL A 705 45.35 -13.34 -12.56
C VAL A 705 44.47 -13.66 -11.36
N LYS A 706 44.96 -13.41 -10.14
CA LYS A 706 44.14 -13.60 -8.93
C LYS A 706 43.01 -12.60 -8.82
N PHE A 707 43.24 -11.35 -9.22
CA PHE A 707 42.19 -10.35 -9.29
C PHE A 707 40.97 -10.88 -10.04
N SER A 708 41.15 -11.41 -11.26
CA SER A 708 40.06 -11.96 -12.07
C SER A 708 39.35 -13.16 -11.44
N VAL A 709 40.03 -13.94 -10.59
CA VAL A 709 39.40 -15.08 -9.90
C VAL A 709 38.54 -14.58 -8.75
N TYR A 710 39.07 -13.73 -7.87
CA TYR A 710 38.37 -13.31 -6.66
C TYR A 710 37.28 -12.28 -6.94
N SER A 711 37.51 -11.34 -7.86
CA SER A 711 36.52 -10.32 -8.22
C SER A 711 35.24 -10.92 -8.83
N SER A 712 35.31 -12.13 -9.40
CA SER A 712 34.13 -12.82 -9.96
C SER A 712 33.06 -13.17 -8.92
N PHE A 713 33.40 -13.18 -7.62
CA PHE A 713 32.47 -13.45 -6.52
C PHE A 713 31.85 -12.18 -5.94
N VAL A 714 32.45 -11.01 -6.18
CA VAL A 714 32.06 -9.73 -5.56
C VAL A 714 30.61 -9.34 -5.84
N PRO A 715 30.07 -9.40 -7.07
CA PRO A 715 28.71 -8.93 -7.35
C PRO A 715 27.62 -9.60 -6.51
N ALA A 716 27.81 -10.86 -6.12
CA ALA A 716 26.85 -11.60 -5.31
C ALA A 716 26.88 -11.23 -3.82
N LEU A 717 27.90 -10.48 -3.40
CA LEU A 717 28.15 -10.07 -2.01
C LEU A 717 27.87 -8.59 -1.76
N LEU A 718 27.56 -7.81 -2.81
CA LEU A 718 27.24 -6.40 -2.68
C LEU A 718 25.81 -6.23 -2.15
N ASP A 719 25.67 -5.66 -0.95
CA ASP A 719 24.41 -5.30 -0.31
C ASP A 719 24.55 -3.99 0.50
N ASN A 720 23.45 -3.48 1.08
CA ASN A 720 23.46 -2.20 1.78
C ASN A 720 23.99 -2.28 3.23
N ARG A 721 24.87 -3.24 3.55
CA ARG A 721 25.36 -3.51 4.91
C ARG A 721 26.86 -3.64 4.96
N HIS A 722 27.44 -3.42 6.14
CA HIS A 722 28.83 -3.75 6.38
C HIS A 722 29.02 -5.28 6.36
N PRO A 723 30.07 -5.82 5.70
CA PRO A 723 31.25 -5.14 5.15
C PRO A 723 31.22 -4.90 3.63
N SER A 724 30.04 -4.81 2.99
CA SER A 724 29.90 -4.65 1.54
C SER A 724 30.70 -3.47 0.97
N GLN A 725 30.74 -2.33 1.68
CA GLN A 725 31.55 -1.17 1.27
C GLN A 725 33.04 -1.53 1.20
N ARG A 726 33.57 -2.28 2.18
CA ARG A 726 34.98 -2.69 2.20
C ARG A 726 35.29 -3.63 1.04
N ILE A 727 34.37 -4.54 0.71
CA ILE A 727 34.50 -5.42 -0.46
C ILE A 727 34.59 -4.58 -1.74
N ALA A 728 33.67 -3.63 -1.91
CA ALA A 728 33.63 -2.76 -3.08
C ALA A 728 34.89 -1.89 -3.20
N TYR A 729 35.29 -1.24 -2.11
CA TYR A 729 36.47 -0.38 -2.04
C TYR A 729 37.75 -1.14 -2.36
N TRP A 730 38.04 -2.24 -1.64
CA TRP A 730 39.27 -3.01 -1.86
C TRP A 730 39.31 -3.66 -3.25
N THR A 731 38.16 -4.03 -3.82
CA THR A 731 38.09 -4.50 -5.21
C THR A 731 38.47 -3.39 -6.20
N ALA A 732 37.89 -2.20 -6.07
CA ALA A 732 38.17 -1.07 -6.95
C ALA A 732 39.65 -0.62 -6.85
N LYS A 733 40.18 -0.56 -5.62
CA LYS A 733 41.58 -0.21 -5.37
C LYS A 733 42.56 -1.22 -5.95
N TRP A 734 42.30 -2.52 -5.76
CA TRP A 734 43.14 -3.57 -6.36
C TRP A 734 43.10 -3.49 -7.89
N ALA A 735 41.92 -3.29 -8.48
CA ALA A 735 41.75 -3.15 -9.93
C ALA A 735 42.60 -2.01 -10.49
N TRP A 736 42.66 -0.87 -9.79
CA TRP A 736 43.51 0.26 -10.18
C TRP A 736 44.99 -0.10 -10.16
N GLN A 737 45.47 -0.74 -9.08
CA GLN A 737 46.87 -1.17 -8.95
C GLN A 737 47.31 -2.12 -10.08
N VAL A 738 46.43 -3.04 -10.50
CA VAL A 738 46.74 -4.02 -11.56
C VAL A 738 46.35 -3.57 -12.97
N GLY A 739 45.91 -2.32 -13.15
CA GLY A 739 45.54 -1.76 -14.46
C GLY A 739 44.24 -2.34 -15.07
N LYS A 740 43.30 -2.75 -14.22
CA LYS A 740 41.99 -3.35 -14.57
C LYS A 740 40.80 -2.42 -14.30
N VAL A 741 41.00 -1.10 -14.31
CA VAL A 741 39.96 -0.09 -14.02
C VAL A 741 38.71 -0.19 -14.91
N ASN A 742 38.82 -0.77 -16.12
CA ASN A 742 37.71 -0.97 -17.05
C ASN A 742 36.95 -2.30 -16.85
N ASP A 743 37.29 -3.08 -15.82
CA ASP A 743 36.56 -4.33 -15.52
C ASP A 743 35.13 -4.00 -15.04
N PRO A 744 34.07 -4.66 -15.55
CA PRO A 744 32.69 -4.37 -15.17
C PRO A 744 32.40 -4.43 -13.67
N VAL A 745 33.20 -5.19 -12.90
CA VAL A 745 33.06 -5.25 -11.44
C VAL A 745 33.41 -3.91 -10.77
N VAL A 746 34.34 -3.13 -11.35
CA VAL A 746 34.78 -1.85 -10.79
C VAL A 746 33.63 -0.86 -10.81
N GLN A 747 32.93 -0.73 -11.94
CA GLN A 747 31.75 0.14 -12.05
C GLN A 747 30.66 -0.26 -11.06
N GLN A 748 30.39 -1.56 -10.90
CA GLN A 748 29.42 -2.06 -9.91
C GLN A 748 29.83 -1.67 -8.50
N CYS A 749 31.11 -1.78 -8.15
CA CYS A 749 31.63 -1.40 -6.84
C CYS A 749 31.52 0.10 -6.60
N THR A 750 31.90 0.94 -7.56
CA THR A 750 31.83 2.40 -7.42
C THR A 750 30.40 2.91 -7.35
N ASP A 751 29.50 2.39 -8.20
CA ASP A 751 28.07 2.73 -8.16
C ASP A 751 27.46 2.33 -6.83
N HIS A 752 27.84 1.15 -6.32
CA HIS A 752 27.38 0.67 -5.03
C HIS A 752 27.83 1.57 -3.88
N LEU A 753 29.11 1.97 -3.81
CA LEU A 753 29.61 2.89 -2.79
C LEU A 753 28.89 4.24 -2.82
N ILE A 754 28.65 4.80 -4.01
CA ILE A 754 27.88 6.04 -4.17
C ILE A 754 26.44 5.85 -3.67
N GLN A 755 25.78 4.74 -4.03
CA GLN A 755 24.44 4.43 -3.55
C GLN A 755 24.36 4.34 -2.02
N MET A 756 25.41 3.82 -1.36
CA MET A 756 25.44 3.71 0.09
C MET A 756 25.41 5.08 0.80
N THR A 757 25.85 6.16 0.14
CA THR A 757 25.77 7.54 0.70
C THR A 757 24.33 8.01 0.95
N THR A 758 23.33 7.39 0.32
CA THR A 758 21.91 7.72 0.53
C THR A 758 21.30 7.00 1.74
N ASN A 759 22.06 6.13 2.42
CA ASN A 759 21.60 5.38 3.58
C ASN A 759 22.08 6.08 4.86
N GLU A 760 21.15 6.40 5.76
CA GLU A 760 21.38 7.16 6.99
C GLU A 760 22.47 6.58 7.91
N ILE A 761 22.65 5.25 7.94
CA ILE A 761 23.73 4.66 8.75
C ILE A 761 25.13 5.05 8.25
N PHE A 762 25.28 5.38 6.96
CA PHE A 762 26.54 5.78 6.34
C PHE A 762 26.73 7.31 6.29
N THR A 763 25.90 8.10 6.97
CA THR A 763 26.02 9.56 6.99
C THR A 763 26.59 10.10 8.31
N LYS A 764 27.08 9.23 9.20
CA LYS A 764 27.70 9.58 10.50
C LYS A 764 28.57 8.44 11.06
N GLU A 765 29.37 8.77 12.08
CA GLU A 765 30.17 7.84 12.89
C GLU A 765 31.07 6.89 12.07
N ALA A 766 31.47 5.73 12.61
CA ALA A 766 32.31 4.74 11.94
C ALA A 766 31.87 4.35 10.53
N PRO A 767 30.61 3.94 10.26
CA PRO A 767 30.23 3.54 8.90
C PRO A 767 30.35 4.68 7.89
N GLY A 768 29.92 5.89 8.27
CA GLY A 768 30.02 7.06 7.39
C GLY A 768 31.45 7.54 7.19
N LEU A 769 32.27 7.53 8.25
CA LEU A 769 33.67 7.95 8.14
C LEU A 769 34.45 6.98 7.26
N ILE A 770 34.29 5.67 7.44
CA ILE A 770 34.88 4.63 6.57
C ILE A 770 34.52 4.91 5.12
N LEU A 771 33.23 5.01 4.80
CA LEU A 771 32.78 5.23 3.42
C LEU A 771 33.31 6.54 2.84
N SER A 772 33.32 7.63 3.62
CA SER A 772 33.80 8.93 3.15
C SER A 772 35.31 8.91 2.83
N CYS A 773 36.14 8.28 3.67
CA CYS A 773 37.57 8.13 3.42
C CYS A 773 37.85 7.22 2.21
N GLU A 774 37.12 6.11 2.08
CA GLU A 774 37.19 5.22 0.92
C GLU A 774 36.85 5.96 -0.39
N LEU A 775 35.79 6.78 -0.39
CA LEU A 775 35.39 7.58 -1.54
C LEU A 775 36.40 8.68 -1.88
N ILE A 776 36.98 9.35 -0.88
CA ILE A 776 38.05 10.34 -1.08
C ILE A 776 39.26 9.69 -1.77
N ASP A 777 39.69 8.52 -1.31
CA ASP A 777 40.80 7.78 -1.91
C ASP A 777 40.49 7.41 -3.36
N LEU A 778 39.32 6.81 -3.63
CA LEU A 778 38.93 6.44 -5.00
C LEU A 778 38.75 7.65 -5.93
N HIS A 779 38.29 8.78 -5.41
CA HIS A 779 38.21 10.04 -6.15
C HIS A 779 39.60 10.56 -6.52
N ALA A 780 40.55 10.53 -5.57
CA ALA A 780 41.94 10.92 -5.82
C ALA A 780 42.62 10.00 -6.87
N LEU A 781 42.21 8.74 -6.97
CA LEU A 781 42.65 7.79 -7.99
C LEU A 781 41.95 7.98 -9.36
N GLY A 782 40.95 8.85 -9.45
CA GLY A 782 40.16 9.12 -10.66
C GLY A 782 39.15 8.02 -11.02
N LEU A 783 38.73 7.22 -10.04
CA LEU A 783 37.78 6.11 -10.22
C LEU A 783 36.33 6.52 -9.98
N VAL A 784 36.11 7.60 -9.23
CA VAL A 784 34.79 8.08 -8.82
C VAL A 784 34.64 9.57 -9.13
N GLU A 785 33.53 9.92 -9.77
CA GLU A 785 33.10 11.31 -9.99
C GLU A 785 31.89 11.61 -9.08
N PHE A 786 32.17 12.02 -7.84
CA PHE A 786 31.19 12.30 -6.79
C PHE A 786 31.70 13.47 -5.92
N ASP A 787 30.79 14.23 -5.31
CA ASP A 787 31.15 15.33 -4.40
C ASP A 787 31.58 14.78 -3.02
N VAL A 788 32.80 14.23 -2.98
CA VAL A 788 33.35 13.57 -1.80
C VAL A 788 33.62 14.55 -0.64
N GLU A 789 33.91 15.81 -0.95
CA GLU A 789 34.19 16.84 0.05
C GLU A 789 32.92 17.21 0.82
N ASP A 790 31.81 17.46 0.11
CA ASP A 790 30.52 17.77 0.73
C ASP A 790 29.97 16.59 1.55
N PHE A 791 30.13 15.36 1.04
CA PHE A 791 29.73 14.16 1.77
C PHE A 791 30.56 13.95 3.05
N HIS A 792 31.89 14.05 2.99
CA HIS A 792 32.74 13.92 4.17
C HIS A 792 32.43 14.99 5.22
N LYS A 793 32.18 16.23 4.79
CA LYS A 793 31.74 17.31 5.67
C LYS A 793 30.40 16.98 6.34
N THR A 794 29.43 16.49 5.57
CA THR A 794 28.12 16.06 6.09
C THR A 794 28.28 14.97 7.15
N VAL A 795 29.16 13.99 6.91
CA VAL A 795 29.48 12.94 7.89
C VAL A 795 29.99 13.54 9.20
N LEU A 796 30.98 14.45 9.14
CA LEU A 796 31.55 15.07 10.35
C LEU A 796 30.54 15.97 11.09
N GLU A 797 29.67 16.66 10.36
CA GLU A 797 28.59 17.48 10.94
C GLU A 797 27.58 16.63 11.71
N ASN A 798 27.30 15.40 11.24
CA ASN A 798 26.36 14.48 11.87
C ASN A 798 26.99 13.57 12.96
N SER A 799 28.32 13.52 13.07
CA SER A 799 29.02 12.65 14.02
C SER A 799 29.14 13.24 15.43
N THR A 800 29.49 12.41 16.41
CA THR A 800 29.83 12.84 17.77
C THR A 800 31.10 13.72 17.84
N ALA A 801 31.31 14.39 18.98
CA ALA A 801 32.53 15.15 19.22
C ALA A 801 33.77 14.25 19.21
N SER A 802 33.68 13.04 19.79
CA SER A 802 34.79 12.08 19.81
C SER A 802 35.27 11.74 18.40
N THR A 803 34.35 11.43 17.48
CA THR A 803 34.70 11.16 16.08
C THR A 803 35.36 12.35 15.39
N ARG A 804 34.85 13.57 15.61
CA ARG A 804 35.49 14.77 15.04
C ARG A 804 36.90 14.99 15.60
N ASP A 805 37.06 14.90 16.91
CA ASP A 805 38.34 15.08 17.58
C ASP A 805 39.37 14.02 17.13
N TRP A 806 38.92 12.78 16.87
CA TRP A 806 39.74 11.72 16.28
C TRP A 806 40.21 12.07 14.86
N VAL A 807 39.29 12.53 14.00
CA VAL A 807 39.60 12.91 12.61
C VAL A 807 40.54 14.11 12.56
N GLU A 808 40.38 15.10 13.43
CA GLU A 808 41.30 16.24 13.52
C GLU A 808 42.74 15.83 13.82
N GLN A 809 42.93 14.74 14.58
CA GLN A 809 44.25 14.17 14.89
C GLN A 809 44.81 13.29 13.78
N HIS A 810 43.95 12.78 12.88
CA HIS A 810 44.29 11.78 11.86
C HIS A 810 43.79 12.18 10.46
N LEU A 811 43.92 13.45 10.07
CA LEU A 811 43.31 14.00 8.86
C LEU A 811 43.65 13.21 7.57
N PRO A 812 42.65 12.83 6.75
CA PRO A 812 42.90 12.32 5.40
C PRO A 812 43.72 13.33 4.60
N ASN A 813 44.78 12.86 3.94
CA ASN A 813 45.64 13.72 3.15
C ASN A 813 46.27 12.97 1.97
N GLN A 814 47.02 13.68 1.13
CA GLN A 814 47.63 13.12 -0.08
C GLN A 814 48.60 11.96 0.18
N GLU A 815 49.14 11.83 1.38
CA GLU A 815 50.02 10.72 1.77
C GLU A 815 49.22 9.49 2.23
N ASP A 816 48.09 9.71 2.90
CA ASP A 816 47.19 8.64 3.35
C ASP A 816 45.74 9.14 3.47
N TRP A 817 44.91 8.85 2.46
CA TRP A 817 43.48 9.19 2.48
C TRP A 817 42.67 8.33 3.46
N LEU A 818 43.24 7.22 3.93
CA LEU A 818 42.64 6.37 4.95
C LEU A 818 43.19 6.64 6.36
N ALA A 819 43.94 7.72 6.57
CA ALA A 819 44.60 8.01 7.85
C ALA A 819 43.68 7.91 9.09
N PRO A 820 42.40 8.33 9.06
CA PRO A 820 41.50 8.14 10.22
C PRO A 820 41.15 6.69 10.54
N LEU A 821 41.35 5.77 9.58
CA LEU A 821 40.92 4.38 9.67
C LEU A 821 42.08 3.48 10.10
N THR A 822 41.84 2.68 11.13
CA THR A 822 42.81 1.73 11.69
C THR A 822 42.28 0.30 11.63
N TYR A 823 43.17 -0.69 11.77
CA TYR A 823 42.81 -2.11 11.88
C TYR A 823 41.75 -2.56 10.85
N ASN A 824 40.58 -3.06 11.28
CA ASN A 824 39.52 -3.54 10.40
C ASN A 824 38.54 -2.43 9.95
N TYR A 825 38.71 -1.18 10.39
CA TYR A 825 38.08 -0.03 9.75
C TYR A 825 38.82 0.36 8.48
N ARG A 826 40.12 0.07 8.42
CA ARG A 826 40.96 0.28 7.24
C ARG A 826 40.73 -0.77 6.16
#